data_AF-A0A9W7ZLV4-F1
#
_entry.id   AF-A0A9W7ZLV4-F1
#
_cell.length_a   1.000
_cell.length_b   1.000
_cell.length_c   1.000
_cell.angle_alpha   90.00
_cell.angle_beta   90.00
_cell.angle_gamma   90.00
#
_symmetry.space_group_name_H-M   'P 1'
#
loop_
_entity.id
_entity.type
_entity.pdbx_description
1 polymer ?
#
loop_
_entity_poly.entity_id
_entity_poly.type
_entity_poly.pdbx_seq_one_letter_code
_entity_poly.pdbx_strand_id
1 'polypeptide(L)'
;MAPLVPPETMSPPPISQTSTIENHTVASAVTDDNLAANDSGCCGDDINNSTTKLLKTYNPTDSVPNIKLGLAKNYILTESTSSGGRGGGGGGSYNYQHYSLSKLSNPVKIDQITDDLSSIMSSSYPSSTHSIESTLTSGHVNTTATTTINGEATPDSKYNRSRSDTESGSSPTPTPNNSIKFPSLNQINTTASHYEQTQSGPKRCIIYLEPRHSSPLYRSLTAFFSAVTRVFGPSEAQQYHPHCSMTGYIPINDCDVVDQTTGGGVSLKSGEIVAAILRELDKGIRNDLVAAVDDGDLAKIVDEIKLVEIRSRSYFQPTTTTANKNDIDDNIVKREIMNVNPEAENYQTDLTRWRLLCERGRQIWKYYEPKPTSTNGSSGSASTALTDLGERPQSFIEKYWLGLPTSAPTSPPPKSTKQAAIKGFEFYKHLQDPDSGHWPGLYDGPMFITCGLGIAAYITGIEYDQYEKNEYIRYLFNRADPEDGGWGLHFEGKSSVFGTAMNYVFLRTLGVLPDHPNMIKARNTLHELGGATGISSWGKFWLSVLGVYEWEGLNPLPPELWLLPEALPIMPGNWWVHSRVVFMAMSQLYGTRRTFPLNELTQSLRKELYVQPYDTIDWSSQGDNVSDADRYVENTFLLKTLNKTLRGYERLHSSYLRKKALSENLLQIHLELDNTNYLCIAPVNFAINLVVAYYEDGPDSKYFQGMKDRMRDVVFMSPIGLTGCGTNGSQLWDTAFCVQACVDTGLADMDEYKTYMQNALKFLDETQIRHNPRDYQRCYRHQSKGAWPFSTYDQGYTVSDTTAEGLKAVLKIQAVDGIKPVIPEKYLCDSVDLLIGMQNPDDGFASYELIRGPKLMEHLNTAAIFKDIMIEYSYVECTTSVVLGLTEFRKSYPDYRANDIQETIDRALMFIKRIQRPDGGWVGSWGICFTYASQFALQALASVGQYYENSETARKGCDFLISKQNEDGGWGESYHSCEISEYVDHPDGSQVVNTAFALLSLMAAKYPDRKPIDKGIKLIMERQQPNGEWLQEGIEGVFNKYCMIAYPNFKFIFTIWALGKYAKIYGESEAPQ
;
A
#
# COMPACT_ATOMS: atom_id res chain seq x y z
N MET A 1 -9.67 8.27 51.82
CA MET A 1 -8.46 8.73 52.52
C MET A 1 -7.76 7.53 53.14
N ALA A 2 -6.59 7.16 52.62
CA ALA A 2 -5.55 6.37 53.27
C ALA A 2 -4.29 6.56 52.38
N PRO A 3 -3.10 6.85 52.92
CA PRO A 3 -1.96 7.26 52.10
C PRO A 3 -1.20 6.09 51.47
N LEU A 4 -0.55 6.37 50.34
CA LEU A 4 0.38 5.48 49.65
C LEU A 4 1.74 5.43 50.38
N VAL A 5 2.45 4.31 50.22
CA VAL A 5 3.86 4.14 50.60
C VAL A 5 4.64 3.73 49.33
N PRO A 6 5.75 4.40 48.97
CA PRO A 6 6.57 4.03 47.81
C PRO A 6 7.50 2.84 48.13
N PRO A 7 7.75 1.92 47.19
CA PRO A 7 8.79 0.90 47.33
C PRO A 7 10.18 1.47 47.06
N GLU A 8 11.19 1.01 47.80
CA GLU A 8 12.60 1.37 47.61
C GLU A 8 13.28 0.54 46.51
N THR A 9 14.44 1.00 46.06
CA THR A 9 15.27 0.36 45.03
C THR A 9 15.86 -0.97 45.48
N MET A 10 15.81 -2.01 44.64
CA MET A 10 16.62 -3.23 44.79
C MET A 10 17.33 -3.60 43.49
N SER A 11 18.64 -3.84 43.59
CA SER A 11 19.49 -4.37 42.52
C SER A 11 19.38 -5.91 42.43
N PRO A 12 19.51 -6.50 41.23
CA PRO A 12 19.34 -7.94 41.05
C PRO A 12 20.56 -8.77 41.55
N PRO A 13 20.35 -9.90 42.24
CA PRO A 13 21.39 -10.89 42.50
C PRO A 13 21.53 -11.90 41.33
N PRO A 14 22.71 -12.53 41.14
CA PRO A 14 22.90 -13.57 40.14
C PRO A 14 22.31 -14.93 40.60
N ILE A 15 21.85 -15.74 39.66
CA ILE A 15 21.32 -17.10 39.91
C ILE A 15 22.18 -18.15 39.20
N SER A 16 22.54 -19.21 39.94
CA SER A 16 23.29 -20.36 39.46
C SER A 16 22.48 -21.66 39.55
N GLN A 17 22.37 -22.37 38.43
CA GLN A 17 22.24 -23.82 38.24
C GLN A 17 21.35 -24.73 39.15
N THR A 18 20.56 -25.55 38.43
CA THR A 18 20.19 -26.97 38.65
C THR A 18 19.14 -27.41 39.69
N SER A 19 18.35 -28.39 39.22
CA SER A 19 17.59 -29.42 39.96
C SER A 19 16.31 -28.97 40.70
N THR A 20 15.24 -29.77 40.84
CA THR A 20 14.76 -30.99 40.11
C THR A 20 13.27 -31.21 40.43
N ILE A 21 12.54 -31.91 39.55
CA ILE A 21 11.42 -32.85 39.82
C ILE A 21 10.38 -32.46 40.89
N GLU A 22 9.11 -32.30 40.49
CA GLU A 22 8.03 -33.16 41.04
C GLU A 22 6.80 -33.23 40.12
N ASN A 23 6.12 -34.37 40.13
CA ASN A 23 4.90 -34.63 39.36
C ASN A 23 3.67 -34.44 40.27
N HIS A 24 2.58 -33.90 39.74
CA HIS A 24 1.26 -34.15 40.33
C HIS A 24 0.19 -34.42 39.28
N THR A 25 -0.27 -35.68 39.25
CA THR A 25 -1.41 -36.14 38.47
C THR A 25 -2.71 -35.83 39.23
N VAL A 26 -3.72 -35.31 38.53
CA VAL A 26 -5.13 -35.37 38.96
C VAL A 26 -5.97 -35.75 37.75
N ALA A 27 -6.83 -36.75 37.91
CA ALA A 27 -7.72 -37.23 36.85
C ALA A 27 -9.16 -37.32 37.38
N SER A 28 -10.12 -36.81 36.61
CA SER A 28 -11.57 -37.13 36.66
C SER A 28 -12.35 -36.16 35.74
N ALA A 29 -13.56 -36.47 35.25
CA ALA A 29 -14.18 -37.77 34.92
C ALA A 29 -15.53 -37.51 34.21
N VAL A 30 -15.87 -38.35 33.21
CA VAL A 30 -17.25 -38.77 32.83
C VAL A 30 -18.30 -37.69 32.48
N THR A 31 -18.76 -37.70 31.22
CA THR A 31 -20.13 -38.16 30.84
C THR A 31 -20.18 -38.49 29.34
N ASP A 32 -20.71 -39.66 28.99
CA ASP A 32 -21.10 -40.02 27.61
C ASP A 32 -22.52 -39.52 27.28
N ASP A 33 -22.85 -39.31 25.99
CA ASP A 33 -24.12 -39.82 25.45
C ASP A 33 -24.20 -39.92 23.90
N ASN A 34 -23.96 -41.14 23.40
CA ASN A 34 -24.74 -41.90 22.42
C ASN A 34 -25.45 -41.29 21.17
N LEU A 35 -25.09 -41.91 20.02
CA LEU A 35 -25.97 -42.61 19.03
C LEU A 35 -26.32 -42.00 17.65
N ALA A 36 -25.91 -42.78 16.62
CA ALA A 36 -26.52 -43.04 15.31
C ALA A 36 -26.69 -41.91 14.26
N ALA A 37 -26.70 -42.12 12.93
CA ALA A 37 -26.11 -43.08 11.96
C ALA A 37 -27.04 -43.19 10.72
N ASN A 38 -26.51 -43.10 9.49
CA ASN A 38 -27.04 -43.73 8.26
C ASN A 38 -26.10 -43.50 7.04
N ASP A 39 -26.35 -44.21 5.92
CA ASP A 39 -25.30 -44.64 4.97
C ASP A 39 -25.80 -44.76 3.49
N SER A 40 -24.87 -44.76 2.50
CA SER A 40 -25.06 -45.01 1.03
C SER A 40 -25.97 -44.03 0.21
N GLY A 41 -26.01 -43.94 -1.15
CA GLY A 41 -25.30 -44.54 -2.31
C GLY A 41 -26.22 -44.58 -3.58
N CYS A 42 -25.85 -44.77 -4.87
CA CYS A 42 -24.60 -44.76 -5.69
C CYS A 42 -24.94 -44.81 -7.23
N CYS A 43 -24.00 -44.46 -8.13
CA CYS A 43 -23.98 -44.69 -9.62
C CYS A 43 -25.03 -43.94 -10.52
N GLY A 44 -24.89 -43.79 -11.86
CA GLY A 44 -23.76 -44.06 -12.80
C GLY A 44 -24.07 -43.85 -14.32
N ASP A 45 -23.00 -43.61 -15.11
CA ASP A 45 -22.63 -44.04 -16.50
C ASP A 45 -23.30 -43.58 -17.85
N ASP A 46 -22.39 -43.26 -18.80
CA ASP A 46 -22.30 -43.51 -20.28
C ASP A 46 -23.25 -42.96 -21.39
N ILE A 47 -22.64 -42.50 -22.51
CA ILE A 47 -22.66 -43.13 -23.88
C ILE A 47 -21.81 -42.36 -24.94
N ASN A 48 -21.50 -43.01 -26.09
CA ASN A 48 -20.36 -42.77 -27.00
C ASN A 48 -20.64 -42.14 -28.42
N ASN A 49 -19.54 -41.67 -29.05
CA ASN A 49 -19.12 -41.87 -30.48
C ASN A 49 -19.43 -40.92 -31.69
N SER A 50 -18.34 -40.34 -32.23
CA SER A 50 -17.82 -40.45 -33.63
C SER A 50 -18.38 -39.65 -34.85
N THR A 51 -17.48 -38.99 -35.64
CA THR A 51 -17.11 -39.35 -37.06
C THR A 51 -16.48 -38.20 -37.90
N THR A 52 -15.48 -38.58 -38.71
CA THR A 52 -14.48 -37.81 -39.49
C THR A 52 -14.92 -37.23 -40.88
N LYS A 53 -14.30 -36.11 -41.37
CA LYS A 53 -13.55 -35.94 -42.68
C LYS A 53 -13.63 -34.58 -43.47
N LEU A 54 -12.45 -33.98 -43.72
CA LEU A 54 -11.89 -33.47 -45.01
C LEU A 54 -12.57 -32.34 -45.88
N LEU A 55 -11.95 -31.14 -46.01
CA LEU A 55 -11.04 -30.73 -47.14
C LEU A 55 -10.72 -29.20 -47.29
N LYS A 56 -9.41 -28.89 -47.43
CA LYS A 56 -8.73 -27.88 -48.29
C LYS A 56 -8.98 -26.34 -48.23
N THR A 57 -7.96 -25.66 -47.70
CA THR A 57 -7.17 -24.52 -48.27
C THR A 57 -7.84 -23.22 -48.75
N TYR A 58 -7.47 -22.11 -48.09
CA TYR A 58 -7.09 -20.85 -48.73
C TYR A 58 -5.99 -20.15 -47.91
N ASN A 59 -5.16 -19.30 -48.53
CA ASN A 59 -4.12 -18.52 -47.84
C ASN A 59 -3.71 -17.29 -48.68
N PRO A 60 -3.87 -16.06 -48.16
CA PRO A 60 -3.14 -14.89 -48.67
C PRO A 60 -2.41 -14.13 -47.55
N THR A 61 -1.11 -13.94 -47.72
CA THR A 61 -0.32 -12.99 -46.94
C THR A 61 -0.54 -11.56 -47.46
N ASP A 62 -0.92 -10.63 -46.59
CA ASP A 62 -0.62 -9.20 -46.74
C ASP A 62 -0.78 -8.49 -45.38
N SER A 63 0.15 -7.58 -45.05
CA SER A 63 0.22 -6.93 -43.74
C SER A 63 -0.48 -5.57 -43.72
N VAL A 64 -1.63 -5.47 -43.04
CA VAL A 64 -2.38 -4.22 -42.84
C VAL A 64 -2.32 -3.81 -41.36
N PRO A 65 -2.05 -2.53 -41.01
CA PRO A 65 -2.09 -2.07 -39.62
C PRO A 65 -3.51 -2.09 -39.04
N ASN A 66 -3.73 -2.88 -37.99
CA ASN A 66 -5.00 -2.91 -37.26
C ASN A 66 -5.21 -1.62 -36.43
N ILE A 67 -6.01 -0.68 -36.93
CA ILE A 67 -6.56 0.44 -36.15
C ILE A 67 -8.01 0.10 -35.79
N LYS A 68 -8.26 -0.23 -34.51
CA LYS A 68 -9.60 -0.30 -33.93
C LYS A 68 -9.88 0.97 -33.14
N LEU A 69 -11.08 1.52 -33.27
CA LEU A 69 -11.58 2.62 -32.44
C LEU A 69 -12.94 2.19 -31.88
N GLY A 70 -13.06 2.21 -30.55
CA GLY A 70 -14.31 1.97 -29.84
C GLY A 70 -14.67 3.18 -28.98
N LEU A 71 -15.96 3.48 -28.86
CA LEU A 71 -16.46 4.21 -27.68
C LEU A 71 -16.20 3.32 -26.46
N ALA A 72 -15.68 3.92 -25.39
CA ALA A 72 -14.76 3.26 -24.47
C ALA A 72 -15.25 1.91 -23.92
N LYS A 73 -14.65 0.84 -24.43
CA LYS A 73 -14.56 -0.45 -23.74
C LYS A 73 -13.19 -1.08 -23.96
N ASN A 74 -12.75 -1.84 -22.97
CA ASN A 74 -11.46 -2.53 -22.94
C ASN A 74 -11.35 -3.62 -24.04
N TYR A 75 -10.27 -4.40 -23.98
CA TYR A 75 -9.81 -5.44 -24.91
C TYR A 75 -8.98 -4.89 -26.10
N ILE A 76 -7.68 -5.15 -26.17
CA ILE A 76 -6.97 -6.46 -26.20
C ILE A 76 -7.42 -7.30 -27.40
N LEU A 77 -6.47 -7.61 -28.29
CA LEU A 77 -6.70 -8.44 -29.47
C LEU A 77 -6.47 -9.92 -29.13
N THR A 78 -7.53 -10.63 -28.75
CA THR A 78 -7.54 -12.09 -28.81
C THR A 78 -8.13 -12.55 -30.15
N GLU A 79 -7.30 -13.15 -31.00
CA GLU A 79 -7.76 -13.73 -32.28
C GLU A 79 -8.44 -15.09 -32.05
N SER A 80 -9.75 -15.08 -31.84
CA SER A 80 -10.55 -16.31 -31.78
C SER A 80 -10.71 -16.93 -33.18
N THR A 81 -9.85 -17.89 -33.54
CA THR A 81 -10.06 -18.70 -34.76
C THR A 81 -11.25 -19.64 -34.58
N SER A 82 -12.12 -19.71 -35.59
CA SER A 82 -13.43 -20.34 -35.47
C SER A 82 -13.45 -21.80 -35.95
N SER A 83 -14.20 -22.63 -35.21
CA SER A 83 -14.82 -23.85 -35.71
C SER A 83 -16.12 -24.09 -34.94
N GLY A 84 -17.12 -24.79 -35.49
CA GLY A 84 -18.40 -24.93 -34.79
C GLY A 84 -19.48 -25.76 -35.47
N GLY A 85 -20.60 -25.91 -34.74
CA GLY A 85 -21.76 -26.71 -35.11
C GLY A 85 -21.72 -28.16 -34.57
N ARG A 86 -22.83 -28.77 -34.15
CA ARG A 86 -24.22 -28.24 -34.07
C ARG A 86 -25.13 -29.13 -33.20
N GLY A 87 -26.10 -28.51 -32.51
CA GLY A 87 -27.19 -29.18 -31.79
C GLY A 87 -26.93 -29.41 -30.30
N GLY A 88 -27.91 -29.33 -29.39
CA GLY A 88 -29.31 -28.91 -29.55
C GLY A 88 -30.21 -29.58 -28.48
N GLY A 89 -31.02 -28.88 -27.70
CA GLY A 89 -31.28 -27.43 -27.64
C GLY A 89 -31.99 -27.04 -26.34
N GLY A 90 -32.58 -25.84 -26.27
CA GLY A 90 -33.25 -25.31 -25.06
C GLY A 90 -32.79 -23.93 -24.60
N GLY A 91 -32.20 -23.11 -25.48
CA GLY A 91 -31.75 -21.75 -25.14
C GLY A 91 -32.77 -20.67 -25.50
N GLY A 92 -33.16 -19.86 -24.52
CA GLY A 92 -33.78 -18.55 -24.76
C GLY A 92 -32.69 -17.52 -25.09
N SER A 93 -32.59 -17.12 -26.36
CA SER A 93 -31.53 -16.22 -26.84
C SER A 93 -31.92 -14.75 -26.74
N TYR A 94 -31.29 -14.01 -25.81
CA TYR A 94 -31.31 -12.55 -25.83
C TYR A 94 -30.43 -12.01 -26.97
N ASN A 95 -31.06 -11.57 -28.06
CA ASN A 95 -30.37 -10.93 -29.19
C ASN A 95 -30.01 -9.47 -28.87
N TYR A 96 -28.80 -9.23 -28.35
CA TYR A 96 -28.22 -7.88 -28.33
C TYR A 96 -27.91 -7.44 -29.77
N GLN A 97 -28.68 -6.48 -30.31
CA GLN A 97 -28.34 -5.82 -31.57
C GLN A 97 -27.24 -4.78 -31.34
N HIS A 98 -26.18 -4.81 -32.13
CA HIS A 98 -25.27 -3.67 -32.27
C HIS A 98 -25.94 -2.55 -33.07
N TYR A 99 -25.95 -1.33 -32.53
CA TYR A 99 -26.42 -0.12 -33.21
C TYR A 99 -25.21 0.65 -33.75
N SER A 100 -25.15 0.90 -35.06
CA SER A 100 -24.14 1.80 -35.67
C SER A 100 -24.53 3.26 -35.42
N LEU A 101 -23.51 4.13 -35.39
CA LEU A 101 -23.65 5.58 -35.21
C LEU A 101 -24.60 6.21 -36.25
N SER A 102 -24.65 5.66 -37.47
CA SER A 102 -25.62 6.06 -38.53
C SER A 102 -27.11 5.95 -38.14
N LYS A 103 -27.46 5.24 -37.06
CA LYS A 103 -28.83 5.22 -36.51
C LYS A 103 -29.10 6.39 -35.55
N LEU A 104 -28.08 7.06 -35.02
CA LEU A 104 -28.17 8.00 -33.90
C LEU A 104 -28.15 9.49 -34.29
N SER A 105 -27.90 9.85 -35.56
CA SER A 105 -27.82 11.26 -35.99
C SER A 105 -29.15 12.03 -35.91
N ASN A 106 -30.28 11.31 -36.01
CA ASN A 106 -31.61 11.92 -36.11
C ASN A 106 -32.43 11.69 -34.82
N PRO A 107 -32.86 12.75 -34.10
CA PRO A 107 -33.52 12.61 -32.81
C PRO A 107 -34.82 11.80 -32.85
N VAL A 108 -35.55 11.82 -33.97
CA VAL A 108 -36.80 11.05 -34.14
C VAL A 108 -36.56 9.53 -34.04
N LYS A 109 -35.35 9.06 -34.33
CA LYS A 109 -34.96 7.65 -34.17
C LYS A 109 -34.59 7.28 -32.73
N ILE A 110 -34.18 8.24 -31.89
CA ILE A 110 -33.78 7.97 -30.51
C ILE A 110 -34.99 7.63 -29.66
N ASP A 111 -36.09 8.37 -29.82
CA ASP A 111 -37.38 8.05 -29.19
C ASP A 111 -37.87 6.67 -29.65
N GLN A 112 -37.79 6.38 -30.95
CA GLN A 112 -38.25 5.10 -31.52
C GLN A 112 -37.41 3.89 -31.05
N ILE A 113 -36.10 4.04 -30.86
CA ILE A 113 -35.25 3.01 -30.23
C ILE A 113 -35.62 2.83 -28.74
N THR A 114 -36.03 3.90 -28.06
CA THR A 114 -36.45 3.86 -26.65
C THR A 114 -37.79 3.14 -26.49
N ASP A 115 -38.73 3.34 -27.43
CA ASP A 115 -40.00 2.60 -27.50
C ASP A 115 -39.78 1.11 -27.81
N ASP A 116 -38.94 0.78 -28.81
CA ASP A 116 -38.59 -0.61 -29.16
C ASP A 116 -38.02 -1.36 -27.94
N LEU A 117 -37.06 -0.75 -27.22
CA LEU A 117 -36.47 -1.33 -26.01
C LEU A 117 -37.48 -1.47 -24.85
N SER A 118 -38.38 -0.49 -24.70
CA SER A 118 -39.45 -0.55 -23.69
C SER A 118 -40.45 -1.66 -23.99
N SER A 119 -40.74 -1.93 -25.27
CA SER A 119 -41.65 -3.00 -25.69
C SER A 119 -41.13 -4.39 -25.28
N ILE A 120 -39.82 -4.64 -25.38
CA ILE A 120 -39.17 -5.91 -25.04
C ILE A 120 -39.32 -6.23 -23.54
N MET A 121 -39.25 -5.22 -22.67
CA MET A 121 -39.47 -5.37 -21.23
C MET A 121 -40.92 -5.73 -20.89
N SER A 122 -41.89 -5.22 -21.66
CA SER A 122 -43.33 -5.39 -21.38
C SER A 122 -43.88 -6.82 -21.57
N SER A 123 -43.11 -7.72 -22.20
CA SER A 123 -43.55 -9.09 -22.49
C SER A 123 -43.21 -10.11 -21.40
N SER A 124 -42.68 -9.68 -20.26
CA SER A 124 -42.15 -10.57 -19.21
C SER A 124 -42.78 -10.30 -17.83
N TYR A 125 -43.26 -11.38 -17.20
CA TYR A 125 -43.94 -11.49 -15.89
C TYR A 125 -45.41 -10.99 -15.78
N PRO A 126 -46.33 -11.84 -15.26
CA PRO A 126 -47.68 -11.43 -14.90
C PRO A 126 -47.72 -10.76 -13.52
N SER A 127 -48.69 -9.87 -13.33
CA SER A 127 -48.87 -9.12 -12.07
C SER A 127 -49.65 -9.89 -11.00
N SER A 128 -49.27 -9.69 -9.75
CA SER A 128 -50.18 -9.83 -8.60
C SER A 128 -49.87 -8.73 -7.59
N THR A 129 -50.86 -7.88 -7.28
CA THR A 129 -50.74 -6.78 -6.32
C THR A 129 -51.73 -6.99 -5.18
N HIS A 130 -51.28 -6.79 -3.94
CA HIS A 130 -52.16 -6.59 -2.79
C HIS A 130 -51.67 -5.42 -1.97
N SER A 131 -52.52 -4.39 -1.88
CA SER A 131 -52.36 -3.23 -1.02
C SER A 131 -53.05 -3.45 0.32
N ILE A 132 -52.41 -2.96 1.40
CA ILE A 132 -53.08 -2.69 2.68
C ILE A 132 -52.55 -1.33 3.18
N GLU A 133 -53.46 -0.39 3.39
CA GLU A 133 -53.24 0.89 4.07
C GLU A 133 -53.62 0.80 5.56
N SER A 134 -53.53 1.94 6.28
CA SER A 134 -54.16 2.22 7.59
C SER A 134 -53.40 1.67 8.83
N THR A 135 -53.41 2.31 10.02
CA THR A 135 -53.84 3.68 10.42
C THR A 135 -53.34 4.01 11.85
N LEU A 136 -53.09 5.31 12.14
CA LEU A 136 -53.23 5.96 13.48
C LEU A 136 -52.28 5.44 14.62
N THR A 137 -52.08 6.06 15.80
CA THR A 137 -52.54 7.35 16.37
C THR A 137 -51.51 7.98 17.33
N SER A 138 -51.71 9.27 17.63
CA SER A 138 -51.11 10.12 18.67
C SER A 138 -50.76 9.55 20.06
N GLY A 139 -49.77 10.17 20.72
CA GLY A 139 -49.60 10.16 22.19
C GLY A 139 -48.96 11.46 22.72
N HIS A 140 -49.74 12.32 23.38
CA HIS A 140 -49.29 13.55 24.05
C HIS A 140 -49.22 13.37 25.58
N VAL A 141 -48.18 13.90 26.24
CA VAL A 141 -48.20 14.29 27.66
C VAL A 141 -47.41 15.60 27.84
N ASN A 142 -47.94 16.53 28.64
CA ASN A 142 -47.31 17.79 29.07
C ASN A 142 -47.10 17.79 30.59
N THR A 143 -46.06 18.47 31.10
CA THR A 143 -45.97 19.34 32.31
C THR A 143 -44.49 19.61 32.62
N THR A 144 -43.90 20.81 32.71
CA THR A 144 -44.16 22.06 33.48
C THR A 144 -43.81 22.04 34.99
N ALA A 145 -42.61 22.52 35.34
CA ALA A 145 -42.20 23.30 36.53
C ALA A 145 -40.66 23.48 36.45
N THR A 146 -40.01 24.65 36.44
CA THR A 146 -40.17 25.93 37.16
C THR A 146 -39.76 25.86 38.64
N THR A 147 -38.54 26.28 38.95
CA THR A 147 -38.13 26.84 40.25
C THR A 147 -36.93 27.77 40.03
N THR A 148 -36.92 28.92 40.70
CA THR A 148 -35.88 29.96 40.57
C THR A 148 -35.24 30.19 41.93
N ILE A 149 -33.90 30.19 42.02
CA ILE A 149 -33.15 30.69 43.18
C ILE A 149 -31.94 31.49 42.69
N ASN A 150 -31.84 32.75 43.12
CA ASN A 150 -30.66 33.60 42.92
C ASN A 150 -29.66 33.39 44.07
N GLY A 151 -28.37 33.68 43.82
CA GLY A 151 -27.32 33.59 44.84
C GLY A 151 -26.03 34.30 44.43
N GLU A 152 -26.04 35.63 44.43
CA GLU A 152 -24.80 36.42 44.32
C GLU A 152 -24.05 36.43 45.66
N ALA A 153 -22.75 36.13 45.65
CA ALA A 153 -21.84 36.45 46.76
C ALA A 153 -20.37 36.57 46.28
N THR A 154 -19.81 37.75 46.46
CA THR A 154 -18.37 38.08 46.49
C THR A 154 -18.18 39.08 47.67
N PRO A 155 -16.96 39.50 48.11
CA PRO A 155 -15.63 39.32 47.51
C PRO A 155 -14.52 38.97 48.55
N ASP A 156 -13.30 39.45 48.30
CA ASP A 156 -12.12 39.57 49.18
C ASP A 156 -11.28 38.28 49.49
N SER A 157 -9.94 38.33 49.57
CA SER A 157 -9.01 39.44 49.28
C SER A 157 -7.56 39.01 48.96
N LYS A 158 -6.87 39.80 48.12
CA LYS A 158 -5.46 40.30 48.17
C LYS A 158 -4.34 39.41 48.76
N TYR A 159 -3.18 39.34 48.08
CA TYR A 159 -1.96 40.07 48.53
C TYR A 159 -0.88 40.25 47.41
N ASN A 160 0.10 41.13 47.71
CA ASN A 160 1.22 41.70 46.90
C ASN A 160 2.03 40.76 45.96
N ARG A 161 2.69 41.18 44.86
CA ARG A 161 3.42 42.41 44.39
C ARG A 161 4.94 42.46 44.64
N SER A 162 5.72 42.39 43.54
CA SER A 162 6.95 43.15 43.19
C SER A 162 7.29 42.83 41.70
N ARG A 163 7.56 43.74 40.74
CA ARG A 163 8.61 44.78 40.59
C ARG A 163 10.03 44.22 40.79
N SER A 164 11.04 44.56 39.96
CA SER A 164 11.35 45.82 39.22
C SER A 164 12.09 45.52 37.88
N ASP A 165 11.86 46.25 36.77
CA ASP A 165 12.70 47.36 36.19
C ASP A 165 14.05 46.86 35.55
N THR A 166 14.66 47.39 34.46
CA THR A 166 14.51 48.60 33.62
C THR A 166 15.34 48.52 32.30
N GLU A 167 14.92 49.25 31.24
CA GLU A 167 15.76 49.93 30.18
C GLU A 167 16.76 49.13 29.28
N SER A 168 17.36 49.68 28.19
CA SER A 168 16.85 50.52 27.07
C SER A 168 17.87 50.63 25.90
N GLY A 169 17.43 50.98 24.68
CA GLY A 169 18.25 51.36 23.51
C GLY A 169 18.99 50.22 22.77
N SER A 170 19.63 50.42 21.60
CA SER A 170 19.46 51.44 20.53
C SER A 170 20.32 51.06 19.30
N SER A 171 19.80 51.14 18.08
CA SER A 171 20.51 50.81 16.82
C SER A 171 21.44 51.93 16.31
N PRO A 172 22.51 51.60 15.55
CA PRO A 172 22.58 52.14 14.18
C PRO A 172 23.24 51.21 13.12
N THR A 173 22.84 51.39 11.85
CA THR A 173 23.55 50.89 10.64
C THR A 173 24.66 51.85 10.18
N PRO A 174 25.68 51.36 9.45
CA PRO A 174 25.90 51.95 8.11
C PRO A 174 26.42 50.98 7.01
N THR A 175 26.14 51.36 5.77
CA THR A 175 26.71 50.85 4.49
C THR A 175 27.38 52.04 3.73
N PRO A 176 27.96 51.92 2.51
CA PRO A 176 28.45 50.78 1.72
C PRO A 176 29.92 50.97 1.19
N ASN A 177 30.45 50.00 0.42
CA ASN A 177 31.36 50.09 -0.77
C ASN A 177 32.29 48.86 -0.85
N ASN A 178 32.35 48.05 -1.93
CA ASN A 178 32.90 48.41 -3.26
C ASN A 178 32.66 47.28 -4.30
N SER A 179 32.84 47.60 -5.59
CA SER A 179 32.68 46.69 -6.74
C SER A 179 34.01 46.21 -7.36
N ILE A 180 34.05 44.95 -7.84
CA ILE A 180 34.92 44.40 -8.92
C ILE A 180 34.21 43.13 -9.44
N LYS A 181 33.62 43.11 -10.65
CA LYS A 181 34.19 42.87 -12.00
C LYS A 181 34.65 41.43 -12.28
N PHE A 182 33.95 40.77 -13.20
CA PHE A 182 34.28 39.48 -13.82
C PHE A 182 35.56 39.52 -14.69
N PRO A 183 36.25 38.38 -14.85
CA PRO A 183 36.97 38.01 -16.05
C PRO A 183 36.13 37.05 -16.93
N SER A 184 35.96 37.39 -18.21
CA SER A 184 35.43 36.48 -19.24
C SER A 184 36.58 35.79 -19.99
N LEU A 185 36.42 34.53 -20.42
CA LEU A 185 37.26 33.96 -21.47
C LEU A 185 36.57 32.82 -22.23
N ASN A 186 36.32 33.05 -23.53
CA ASN A 186 36.04 31.98 -24.50
C ASN A 186 37.38 31.44 -25.02
N GLN A 187 37.51 30.11 -25.19
CA GLN A 187 37.99 29.53 -26.46
C GLN A 187 37.90 27.99 -26.52
N ILE A 188 37.01 27.53 -27.40
CA ILE A 188 37.24 26.53 -28.46
C ILE A 188 38.21 25.36 -28.16
N ASN A 189 37.66 24.14 -28.20
CA ASN A 189 38.23 23.11 -29.08
C ASN A 189 37.14 22.13 -29.56
N THR A 190 37.12 21.83 -30.86
CA THR A 190 36.07 21.05 -31.53
C THR A 190 36.65 19.86 -32.29
N THR A 191 36.51 18.66 -31.70
CA THR A 191 36.63 17.34 -32.36
C THR A 191 35.94 16.31 -31.46
N ALA A 192 35.33 15.22 -31.96
CA ALA A 192 35.21 14.76 -33.34
C ALA A 192 33.80 14.23 -33.63
N SER A 193 33.46 14.12 -34.91
CA SER A 193 32.18 13.61 -35.40
C SER A 193 32.24 12.11 -35.74
N HIS A 194 31.42 11.30 -35.09
CA HIS A 194 30.96 10.02 -35.64
C HIS A 194 29.48 9.83 -35.35
N TYR A 195 28.66 9.93 -36.41
CA TYR A 195 27.28 9.45 -36.42
C TYR A 195 27.29 7.97 -36.79
N GLU A 196 26.90 7.08 -35.88
CA GLU A 196 26.33 5.79 -36.26
C GLU A 196 24.81 5.94 -36.34
N GLN A 197 24.24 5.62 -37.50
CA GLN A 197 22.79 5.66 -37.71
C GLN A 197 22.15 4.38 -37.13
N THR A 198 21.78 4.42 -35.85
CA THR A 198 20.84 3.44 -35.28
C THR A 198 19.47 3.63 -35.94
N GLN A 199 18.98 2.60 -36.63
CA GLN A 199 17.66 2.64 -37.26
C GLN A 199 16.57 2.60 -36.19
N SER A 200 15.94 3.74 -35.92
CA SER A 200 14.76 3.79 -35.06
C SER A 200 13.58 3.11 -35.74
N GLY A 201 12.98 2.12 -35.08
CA GLY A 201 11.68 1.58 -35.50
C GLY A 201 10.57 2.65 -35.52
N PRO A 202 9.47 2.42 -36.25
CA PRO A 202 8.42 3.43 -36.44
C PRO A 202 7.80 3.86 -35.12
N LYS A 203 7.94 5.16 -34.79
CA LYS A 203 7.37 5.75 -33.58
C LYS A 203 5.85 5.68 -33.64
N ARG A 204 5.22 5.13 -32.59
CA ARG A 204 3.78 5.12 -32.41
C ARG A 204 3.40 6.22 -31.42
N CYS A 205 2.41 7.03 -31.78
CA CYS A 205 1.79 7.96 -30.84
C CYS A 205 0.37 7.49 -30.47
N ILE A 206 0.00 7.72 -29.22
CA ILE A 206 -1.38 7.59 -28.73
C ILE A 206 -1.99 8.98 -28.80
N ILE A 207 -3.15 9.09 -29.43
CA ILE A 207 -3.84 10.36 -29.67
C ILE A 207 -5.21 10.33 -29.00
N TYR A 208 -5.52 11.38 -28.23
CA TYR A 208 -6.80 11.54 -27.56
C TYR A 208 -7.60 12.67 -28.23
N LEU A 209 -8.80 12.34 -28.71
CA LEU A 209 -9.74 13.27 -29.33
C LEU A 209 -11.03 13.35 -28.50
N GLU A 210 -11.66 14.52 -28.48
CA GLU A 210 -12.96 14.75 -27.82
C GLU A 210 -13.86 15.63 -28.71
N PRO A 211 -15.19 15.43 -28.69
CA PRO A 211 -16.13 16.38 -29.27
C PRO A 211 -16.08 17.73 -28.52
N ARG A 212 -16.16 18.85 -29.23
CA ARG A 212 -16.27 20.18 -28.60
C ARG A 212 -17.69 20.36 -28.04
N HIS A 213 -17.83 20.84 -26.81
CA HIS A 213 -19.13 21.05 -26.13
C HIS A 213 -20.21 21.79 -26.96
N SER A 214 -19.81 22.68 -27.86
CA SER A 214 -20.71 23.45 -28.73
C SER A 214 -21.17 22.69 -29.99
N SER A 215 -20.64 21.49 -30.26
CA SER A 215 -20.87 20.78 -31.52
C SER A 215 -22.20 20.00 -31.56
N PRO A 216 -22.79 19.81 -32.74
CA PRO A 216 -23.82 18.80 -33.00
C PRO A 216 -23.46 17.42 -32.42
N LEU A 217 -22.25 16.92 -32.69
CA LEU A 217 -21.79 15.60 -32.23
C LEU A 217 -21.85 15.45 -30.69
N TYR A 218 -21.38 16.46 -29.94
CA TYR A 218 -21.44 16.44 -28.47
C TYR A 218 -22.88 16.37 -27.96
N ARG A 219 -23.80 17.12 -28.59
CA ARG A 219 -25.24 17.09 -28.22
C ARG A 219 -25.88 15.73 -28.49
N SER A 220 -25.61 15.11 -29.63
CA SER A 220 -26.16 13.80 -29.98
C SER A 220 -25.65 12.70 -29.04
N LEU A 221 -24.36 12.71 -28.70
CA LEU A 221 -23.78 11.78 -27.70
C LEU A 221 -24.37 12.02 -26.29
N THR A 222 -24.54 13.28 -25.88
CA THR A 222 -25.16 13.63 -24.59
C THR A 222 -26.62 13.14 -24.51
N ALA A 223 -27.38 13.27 -25.60
CA ALA A 223 -28.76 12.79 -25.69
C ALA A 223 -28.83 11.26 -25.62
N PHE A 224 -27.95 10.55 -26.35
CA PHE A 224 -27.89 9.08 -26.31
C PHE A 224 -27.47 8.55 -24.94
N PHE A 225 -26.42 9.12 -24.33
CA PHE A 225 -26.02 8.83 -22.95
C PHE A 225 -27.19 8.99 -21.97
N SER A 226 -27.95 10.08 -22.10
CA SER A 226 -29.13 10.36 -21.27
C SER A 226 -30.26 9.34 -21.47
N ALA A 227 -30.45 8.83 -22.69
CA ALA A 227 -31.43 7.79 -22.99
C ALA A 227 -31.00 6.43 -22.40
N VAL A 228 -29.76 6.00 -22.64
CA VAL A 228 -29.22 4.74 -22.08
C VAL A 228 -29.25 4.76 -20.55
N THR A 229 -28.90 5.90 -19.92
CA THR A 229 -28.96 6.07 -18.45
C THR A 229 -30.36 5.83 -17.88
N ARG A 230 -31.42 6.22 -18.60
CA ARG A 230 -32.82 6.05 -18.16
C ARG A 230 -33.31 4.61 -18.31
N VAL A 231 -32.83 3.87 -19.30
CA VAL A 231 -33.32 2.51 -19.64
C VAL A 231 -32.52 1.42 -18.92
N PHE A 232 -31.20 1.61 -18.80
CA PHE A 232 -30.28 0.58 -18.28
C PHE A 232 -29.55 0.99 -16.99
N GLY A 233 -29.65 2.26 -16.57
CA GLY A 233 -28.93 2.79 -15.42
C GLY A 233 -27.58 3.44 -15.79
N PRO A 234 -26.93 4.11 -14.82
CA PRO A 234 -25.73 4.91 -15.08
C PRO A 234 -24.48 4.09 -15.41
N SER A 235 -24.33 2.89 -14.83
CA SER A 235 -23.15 2.03 -15.06
C SER A 235 -23.05 1.59 -16.53
N GLU A 236 -24.12 1.06 -17.09
CA GLU A 236 -24.25 0.67 -18.49
C GLU A 236 -24.16 1.87 -19.47
N ALA A 237 -24.53 3.07 -19.01
CA ALA A 237 -24.44 4.28 -19.83
C ALA A 237 -23.02 4.84 -19.94
N GLN A 238 -22.15 4.60 -18.94
CA GLN A 238 -20.84 5.25 -18.83
C GLN A 238 -19.94 5.07 -20.06
N GLN A 239 -20.03 3.92 -20.75
CA GLN A 239 -19.29 3.63 -22.01
C GLN A 239 -19.69 4.53 -23.20
N TYR A 240 -20.77 5.32 -23.07
CA TYR A 240 -21.27 6.26 -24.08
C TYR A 240 -21.21 7.73 -23.64
N HIS A 241 -20.56 8.03 -22.51
CA HIS A 241 -20.49 9.37 -21.97
C HIS A 241 -19.79 10.34 -22.97
N PRO A 242 -20.31 11.56 -23.21
CA PRO A 242 -19.79 12.47 -24.25
C PRO A 242 -18.37 13.02 -23.99
N HIS A 243 -17.76 12.68 -22.84
CA HIS A 243 -16.35 12.94 -22.51
C HIS A 243 -15.45 11.69 -22.60
N CYS A 244 -15.96 10.52 -23.00
CA CYS A 244 -15.11 9.37 -23.29
C CYS A 244 -14.22 9.70 -24.49
N SER A 245 -12.91 9.80 -24.25
CA SER A 245 -11.93 10.16 -25.26
C SER A 245 -11.91 9.13 -26.39
N MET A 246 -11.97 9.59 -27.64
CA MET A 246 -11.72 8.76 -28.81
C MET A 246 -10.21 8.54 -28.93
N THR A 247 -9.72 7.37 -28.55
CA THR A 247 -8.30 7.01 -28.61
C THR A 247 -7.93 6.40 -29.95
N GLY A 248 -6.81 6.84 -30.55
CA GLY A 248 -6.30 6.30 -31.81
C GLY A 248 -4.79 6.07 -31.79
N TYR A 249 -4.33 5.09 -32.58
CA TYR A 249 -2.92 4.82 -32.85
C TYR A 249 -2.58 5.23 -34.28
N ILE A 250 -1.47 5.96 -34.46
CA ILE A 250 -0.91 6.25 -35.79
C ILE A 250 0.59 5.87 -35.81
N PRO A 251 1.06 5.11 -36.82
CA PRO A 251 2.48 4.95 -37.08
C PRO A 251 3.01 6.24 -37.74
N ILE A 252 3.90 6.96 -37.05
CA ILE A 252 4.53 8.16 -37.63
C ILE A 252 5.71 7.72 -38.48
N ASN A 253 5.43 7.51 -39.77
CA ASN A 253 6.43 7.59 -40.83
C ASN A 253 6.37 9.00 -41.41
N ASP A 254 7.51 9.70 -41.41
CA ASP A 254 7.78 10.93 -42.18
C ASP A 254 6.74 12.06 -42.04
N CYS A 255 6.35 12.40 -40.80
CA CYS A 255 5.71 13.67 -40.46
C CYS A 255 6.63 14.50 -39.55
N ASP A 256 6.97 15.72 -39.96
CA ASP A 256 7.85 16.66 -39.24
C ASP A 256 7.21 17.24 -37.96
N VAL A 257 6.94 16.38 -36.97
CA VAL A 257 6.56 16.80 -35.61
C VAL A 257 7.83 17.11 -34.82
N VAL A 258 8.43 18.28 -35.10
CA VAL A 258 9.64 18.76 -34.45
C VAL A 258 9.33 19.26 -33.03
N ASP A 259 10.18 18.86 -32.08
CA ASP A 259 10.10 19.26 -30.67
C ASP A 259 10.34 20.78 -30.48
N GLN A 260 9.53 21.41 -29.63
CA GLN A 260 9.56 22.87 -29.40
C GLN A 260 10.73 23.35 -28.51
N THR A 261 11.67 22.47 -28.17
CA THR A 261 12.91 22.81 -27.45
C THR A 261 13.96 23.50 -28.32
N THR A 262 13.85 23.48 -29.65
CA THR A 262 14.80 24.16 -30.56
C THR A 262 14.09 25.11 -31.55
N GLY A 263 14.55 26.36 -31.61
CA GLY A 263 13.87 27.43 -32.32
C GLY A 263 14.04 27.40 -33.85
N GLY A 264 13.09 26.80 -34.56
CA GLY A 264 13.03 26.79 -36.03
C GLY A 264 11.76 26.13 -36.57
N GLY A 265 10.63 26.82 -36.52
CA GLY A 265 9.31 26.18 -36.63
C GLY A 265 8.68 26.13 -38.02
N VAL A 266 7.93 25.05 -38.25
CA VAL A 266 6.68 25.06 -39.04
C VAL A 266 5.54 24.72 -38.07
N SER A 267 4.52 25.58 -38.00
CA SER A 267 3.36 25.36 -37.12
C SER A 267 2.23 24.70 -37.91
N LEU A 268 2.02 23.40 -37.70
CA LEU A 268 0.78 22.73 -38.08
C LEU A 268 -0.31 23.14 -37.08
N LYS A 269 -1.46 23.58 -37.60
CA LYS A 269 -2.62 23.93 -36.78
C LYS A 269 -3.30 22.65 -36.29
N SER A 270 -3.94 22.70 -35.12
CA SER A 270 -4.65 21.55 -34.54
C SER A 270 -5.68 20.92 -35.50
N GLY A 271 -6.37 21.75 -36.31
CA GLY A 271 -7.27 21.27 -37.36
C GLY A 271 -6.58 20.53 -38.51
N GLU A 272 -5.34 20.88 -38.86
CA GLU A 272 -4.57 20.18 -39.90
C GLU A 272 -4.12 18.80 -39.42
N ILE A 273 -3.77 18.69 -38.13
CA ILE A 273 -3.46 17.43 -37.44
C ILE A 273 -4.71 16.55 -37.36
N VAL A 274 -5.86 17.08 -36.91
CA VAL A 274 -7.14 16.35 -36.89
C VAL A 274 -7.57 15.92 -38.30
N ALA A 275 -7.40 16.78 -39.32
CA ALA A 275 -7.67 16.42 -40.70
C ALA A 275 -6.74 15.32 -41.24
N ALA A 276 -5.49 15.23 -40.78
CA ALA A 276 -4.60 14.12 -41.09
C ALA A 276 -5.06 12.82 -40.40
N ILE A 277 -5.39 12.87 -39.11
CA ILE A 277 -5.92 11.73 -38.36
C ILE A 277 -7.19 11.16 -39.03
N LEU A 278 -8.16 12.01 -39.38
CA LEU A 278 -9.38 11.60 -40.08
C LEU A 278 -9.14 11.04 -41.49
N ARG A 279 -7.97 11.32 -42.12
CA ARG A 279 -7.58 10.73 -43.41
C ARG A 279 -6.98 9.32 -43.28
N GLU A 280 -6.48 8.95 -42.11
CA GLU A 280 -5.90 7.61 -41.83
C GLU A 280 -6.82 6.68 -41.03
N LEU A 281 -7.94 7.17 -40.49
CA LEU A 281 -8.99 6.31 -39.90
C LEU A 281 -9.54 5.29 -40.90
N ASP A 282 -9.92 4.11 -40.43
CA ASP A 282 -10.59 3.09 -41.26
C ASP A 282 -11.80 3.67 -42.02
N LYS A 283 -12.03 3.12 -43.23
CA LYS A 283 -13.04 3.59 -44.15
C LYS A 283 -14.47 3.41 -43.63
N GLY A 284 -14.74 2.39 -42.81
CA GLY A 284 -16.01 2.22 -42.11
C GLY A 284 -16.21 3.29 -41.04
N ILE A 285 -15.22 3.47 -40.15
CA ILE A 285 -15.23 4.47 -39.06
C ILE A 285 -15.43 5.88 -39.61
N ARG A 286 -14.74 6.21 -40.71
CA ARG A 286 -14.84 7.50 -41.41
C ARG A 286 -16.26 7.74 -41.95
N ASN A 287 -16.92 6.70 -42.47
CA ASN A 287 -18.30 6.80 -42.96
C ASN A 287 -19.32 6.96 -41.82
N ASP A 288 -19.15 6.25 -40.69
CA ASP A 288 -20.01 6.41 -39.51
C ASP A 288 -19.89 7.82 -38.89
N LEU A 289 -18.69 8.39 -38.82
CA LEU A 289 -18.46 9.78 -38.39
C LEU A 289 -19.08 10.80 -39.36
N VAL A 290 -18.96 10.57 -40.68
CA VAL A 290 -19.58 11.43 -41.71
C VAL A 290 -21.11 11.33 -41.69
N ALA A 291 -21.68 10.16 -41.36
CA ALA A 291 -23.11 10.00 -41.16
C ALA A 291 -23.63 10.69 -39.88
N ALA A 292 -22.80 10.85 -38.84
CA ALA A 292 -23.20 11.47 -37.57
C ALA A 292 -23.42 13.00 -37.65
N VAL A 293 -22.92 13.65 -38.71
CA VAL A 293 -22.99 15.11 -38.91
C VAL A 293 -24.02 15.51 -40.00
N ASP A 294 -24.84 14.55 -40.47
CA ASP A 294 -26.03 14.71 -41.34
C ASP A 294 -25.81 15.41 -42.71
N ASP A 295 -24.60 15.88 -43.03
CA ASP A 295 -24.31 16.76 -44.20
C ASP A 295 -23.06 16.35 -45.02
N GLY A 296 -22.52 15.15 -44.79
CA GLY A 296 -21.56 14.48 -45.70
C GLY A 296 -20.11 14.99 -45.74
N ASP A 297 -19.79 16.12 -45.11
CA ASP A 297 -18.50 16.80 -45.25
C ASP A 297 -17.51 16.52 -44.10
N LEU A 298 -16.40 15.84 -44.43
CA LEU A 298 -15.31 15.52 -43.49
C LEU A 298 -14.63 16.78 -42.92
N ALA A 299 -14.66 17.92 -43.64
CA ALA A 299 -14.06 19.16 -43.18
C ALA A 299 -14.76 19.75 -41.95
N LYS A 300 -16.08 19.56 -41.81
CA LYS A 300 -16.86 20.04 -40.66
C LYS A 300 -16.52 19.29 -39.36
N ILE A 301 -16.22 17.99 -39.48
CA ILE A 301 -15.85 17.13 -38.34
C ILE A 301 -14.55 17.61 -37.67
N VAL A 302 -13.62 18.19 -38.45
CA VAL A 302 -12.38 18.80 -37.95
C VAL A 302 -12.65 19.96 -36.99
N ASP A 303 -13.71 20.74 -37.24
CA ASP A 303 -14.13 21.84 -36.38
C ASP A 303 -15.01 21.38 -35.19
N GLU A 304 -15.71 20.25 -35.32
CA GLU A 304 -16.50 19.66 -34.23
C GLU A 304 -15.67 18.89 -33.19
N ILE A 305 -14.45 18.47 -33.53
CA ILE A 305 -13.54 17.72 -32.65
C ILE A 305 -12.41 18.64 -32.15
N LYS A 306 -11.92 18.40 -30.93
CA LYS A 306 -10.65 18.93 -30.42
C LYS A 306 -9.65 17.79 -30.26
N LEU A 307 -8.40 18.06 -30.63
CA LEU A 307 -7.25 17.31 -30.13
C LEU A 307 -7.05 17.66 -28.66
N VAL A 308 -6.93 16.66 -27.80
CA VAL A 308 -6.72 16.84 -26.35
C VAL A 308 -5.25 16.62 -26.00
N GLU A 309 -4.67 15.51 -26.45
CA GLU A 309 -3.31 15.11 -26.11
C GLU A 309 -2.70 14.22 -27.21
N ILE A 310 -1.38 14.31 -27.42
CA ILE A 310 -0.57 13.36 -28.18
C ILE A 310 0.56 12.86 -27.27
N ARG A 311 0.59 11.56 -26.97
CA ARG A 311 1.72 10.92 -26.28
C ARG A 311 2.60 10.19 -27.28
N SER A 312 3.87 10.58 -27.40
CA SER A 312 4.88 9.78 -28.10
C SER A 312 5.45 8.72 -27.16
N ARG A 313 5.61 7.46 -27.63
CA ARG A 313 6.25 6.39 -26.82
C ARG A 313 7.48 5.87 -27.55
N SER A 314 8.66 6.11 -26.98
CA SER A 314 9.92 5.59 -27.47
C SER A 314 10.04 4.10 -27.13
N TYR A 315 9.74 3.24 -28.10
CA TYR A 315 10.00 1.80 -27.97
C TYR A 315 11.53 1.56 -28.05
N PHE A 316 12.17 1.39 -26.90
CA PHE A 316 13.44 0.70 -26.84
C PHE A 316 13.21 -0.78 -27.16
N GLN A 317 13.59 -1.21 -28.37
CA GLN A 317 13.91 -2.62 -28.57
C GLN A 317 15.24 -2.91 -27.86
N PRO A 318 15.38 -4.04 -27.12
CA PRO A 318 16.65 -4.45 -26.58
C PRO A 318 17.58 -4.89 -27.72
N THR A 319 18.42 -3.97 -28.19
CA THR A 319 19.53 -4.32 -29.09
C THR A 319 20.46 -5.27 -28.35
N THR A 320 20.71 -6.45 -28.92
CA THR A 320 21.64 -7.43 -28.35
C THR A 320 23.09 -7.01 -28.56
N THR A 321 23.54 -5.98 -27.83
CA THR A 321 24.95 -5.61 -27.72
C THR A 321 25.68 -6.66 -26.90
N THR A 322 26.68 -7.31 -27.50
CA THR A 322 27.60 -8.19 -26.78
C THR A 322 28.41 -7.38 -25.78
N ALA A 323 28.07 -7.48 -24.49
CA ALA A 323 28.69 -6.69 -23.43
C ALA A 323 30.21 -6.86 -23.40
N ASN A 324 30.94 -5.74 -23.35
CA ASN A 324 32.37 -5.78 -23.09
C ASN A 324 32.62 -6.01 -21.60
N LYS A 325 33.75 -6.63 -21.26
CA LYS A 325 34.05 -7.07 -19.87
C LYS A 325 34.19 -5.96 -18.84
N ASN A 326 34.15 -4.69 -19.25
CA ASN A 326 34.34 -3.53 -18.38
C ASN A 326 33.01 -2.84 -18.00
N ASP A 327 31.92 -3.11 -18.72
CA ASP A 327 30.61 -2.44 -18.51
C ASP A 327 29.81 -3.05 -17.35
N ILE A 328 30.44 -3.89 -16.51
CA ILE A 328 29.78 -4.67 -15.46
C ILE A 328 29.62 -3.84 -14.18
N ASP A 329 30.59 -2.99 -13.84
CA ASP A 329 30.53 -2.15 -12.64
C ASP A 329 29.48 -1.02 -12.75
N ASP A 330 29.32 -0.40 -13.93
CA ASP A 330 28.33 0.67 -14.17
C ASP A 330 26.87 0.22 -13.97
N ASN A 331 26.59 -1.09 -14.07
CA ASN A 331 25.24 -1.61 -13.81
C ASN A 331 24.95 -1.79 -12.30
N ILE A 332 25.96 -1.73 -11.42
CA ILE A 332 25.75 -1.68 -9.96
C ILE A 332 25.17 -0.33 -9.53
N VAL A 333 25.41 0.73 -10.32
CA VAL A 333 24.85 2.08 -10.09
C VAL A 333 23.38 2.16 -10.53
N LYS A 334 22.89 1.25 -11.40
CA LYS A 334 21.47 1.17 -11.81
C LYS A 334 20.59 0.42 -10.79
N ARG A 335 20.87 0.61 -9.50
CA ARG A 335 20.01 0.14 -8.41
C ARG A 335 18.89 1.16 -8.25
N GLU A 336 17.71 0.77 -8.73
CA GLU A 336 16.57 1.64 -9.03
C GLU A 336 16.90 2.64 -10.16
N ILE A 337 16.13 2.62 -11.26
CA ILE A 337 16.16 3.70 -12.25
C ILE A 337 15.28 4.84 -11.71
N MET A 338 15.71 5.42 -10.59
CA MET A 338 15.17 6.70 -10.16
C MET A 338 15.71 7.81 -11.05
N ASN A 339 14.86 8.80 -11.30
CA ASN A 339 15.32 10.14 -11.64
C ASN A 339 15.97 10.73 -10.39
N VAL A 340 17.20 10.29 -10.08
CA VAL A 340 17.99 10.83 -8.96
C VAL A 340 18.04 12.34 -9.15
N ASN A 341 17.42 13.06 -8.22
CA ASN A 341 17.24 14.48 -8.35
C ASN A 341 18.62 15.13 -8.15
N PRO A 342 19.19 15.88 -9.11
CA PRO A 342 20.55 16.41 -8.98
C PRO A 342 20.73 17.31 -7.76
N GLU A 343 19.65 17.95 -7.28
CA GLU A 343 19.68 18.73 -6.05
C GLU A 343 19.68 17.85 -4.78
N ALA A 344 19.27 16.59 -4.86
CA ALA A 344 19.33 15.64 -3.74
C ALA A 344 20.76 15.17 -3.47
N GLU A 345 21.59 15.02 -4.51
CA GLU A 345 23.01 14.63 -4.38
C GLU A 345 23.78 15.62 -3.48
N ASN A 346 23.45 16.91 -3.53
CA ASN A 346 24.02 17.97 -2.68
C ASN A 346 23.84 17.71 -1.17
N TYR A 347 22.89 16.85 -0.77
CA TYR A 347 22.63 16.48 0.63
C TYR A 347 23.22 15.11 1.00
N GLN A 348 23.80 14.35 0.06
CA GLN A 348 24.29 13.01 0.36
C GLN A 348 25.45 13.02 1.38
N THR A 349 25.30 12.22 2.43
CA THR A 349 26.33 12.02 3.46
C THR A 349 27.34 10.94 3.03
N ASP A 350 28.45 10.80 3.76
CA ASP A 350 29.38 9.69 3.54
C ASP A 350 28.73 8.37 3.97
N LEU A 351 28.11 7.69 3.00
CA LEU A 351 27.39 6.43 3.20
C LEU A 351 28.27 5.33 3.83
N THR A 352 29.61 5.42 3.74
CA THR A 352 30.51 4.43 4.37
C THR A 352 30.53 4.52 5.91
N ARG A 353 29.94 5.57 6.49
CA ARG A 353 29.87 5.84 7.94
C ARG A 353 28.55 5.42 8.59
N TRP A 354 27.50 5.20 7.81
CA TRP A 354 26.26 4.69 8.36
C TRP A 354 26.42 3.23 8.80
N ARG A 355 25.89 2.93 9.98
CA ARG A 355 25.81 1.59 10.56
C ARG A 355 24.36 1.27 10.89
N LEU A 356 23.98 0.02 10.66
CA LEU A 356 22.74 -0.59 11.11
C LEU A 356 23.06 -1.39 12.38
N LEU A 357 22.32 -1.10 13.44
CA LEU A 357 22.40 -1.79 14.72
C LEU A 357 21.15 -2.65 14.89
N CYS A 358 21.34 -3.94 15.09
CA CYS A 358 20.29 -4.94 15.25
C CYS A 358 20.31 -5.52 16.66
N GLU A 359 19.19 -5.52 17.36
CA GLU A 359 19.05 -6.17 18.67
C GLU A 359 17.64 -6.76 18.82
N ARG A 360 17.52 -8.09 18.86
CA ARG A 360 16.23 -8.80 19.03
C ARG A 360 15.12 -8.32 18.05
N GLY A 361 15.51 -8.03 16.81
CA GLY A 361 14.64 -7.47 15.78
C GLY A 361 14.55 -5.94 15.77
N ARG A 362 14.93 -5.23 16.84
CA ARG A 362 15.09 -3.76 16.80
C ARG A 362 16.12 -3.39 15.74
N GLN A 363 15.80 -2.41 14.89
CA GLN A 363 16.68 -1.90 13.84
C GLN A 363 16.90 -0.40 14.10
N ILE A 364 18.16 0.06 14.10
CA ILE A 364 18.52 1.48 14.26
C ILE A 364 19.65 1.83 13.30
N TRP A 365 19.47 2.88 12.51
CA TRP A 365 20.56 3.47 11.73
C TRP A 365 21.28 4.57 12.51
N LYS A 366 22.62 4.59 12.42
CA LYS A 366 23.48 5.56 13.11
C LYS A 366 24.66 5.99 12.24
N TYR A 367 24.92 7.29 12.20
CA TYR A 367 26.11 7.85 11.56
C TYR A 367 27.31 7.87 12.52
N TYR A 368 28.53 7.68 11.98
CA TYR A 368 29.78 7.72 12.74
C TYR A 368 30.72 8.82 12.20
N GLU A 369 30.70 9.96 12.89
CA GLU A 369 31.58 11.11 12.61
C GLU A 369 33.07 10.73 12.60
N PRO A 370 33.89 11.36 11.74
CA PRO A 370 35.34 11.22 11.82
C PRO A 370 35.85 11.90 13.09
N LYS A 371 36.52 11.14 13.97
CA LYS A 371 37.26 11.73 15.08
C LYS A 371 38.30 12.74 14.53
N PRO A 372 38.42 13.94 15.12
CA PRO A 372 39.45 14.89 14.71
C PRO A 372 40.83 14.30 15.02
N THR A 373 41.60 14.01 13.98
CA THR A 373 42.91 13.37 14.10
C THR A 373 43.87 14.26 14.88
N SER A 374 44.32 13.79 16.05
CA SER A 374 45.25 14.56 16.88
C SER A 374 46.56 14.78 16.14
N THR A 375 46.91 16.04 15.85
CA THR A 375 48.08 16.41 15.04
C THR A 375 49.40 16.26 15.81
N ASN A 376 49.78 15.02 16.10
CA ASN A 376 51.11 14.61 16.55
C ASN A 376 51.57 13.47 15.63
N GLY A 377 52.56 13.76 14.78
CA GLY A 377 52.80 12.99 13.57
C GLY A 377 53.52 11.65 13.78
N SER A 378 53.01 10.62 13.12
CA SER A 378 53.85 9.57 12.52
C SER A 378 53.20 9.08 11.22
N SER A 379 54.00 8.70 10.23
CA SER A 379 53.52 8.24 8.92
C SER A 379 53.01 6.80 8.99
N GLY A 380 51.77 6.63 9.46
CA GLY A 380 51.09 5.34 9.55
C GLY A 380 50.64 4.79 8.19
N SER A 381 50.54 3.46 8.10
CA SER A 381 49.94 2.76 6.96
C SER A 381 48.45 3.08 6.84
N ALA A 382 47.89 3.07 5.62
CA ALA A 382 46.46 3.25 5.38
C ALA A 382 45.56 2.28 6.18
N SER A 383 46.11 1.15 6.66
CA SER A 383 45.42 0.23 7.59
C SER A 383 44.98 0.86 8.92
N THR A 384 45.63 1.93 9.40
CA THR A 384 45.26 2.61 10.66
C THR A 384 44.15 3.65 10.52
N ALA A 385 43.60 3.88 9.33
CA ALA A 385 42.42 4.74 9.16
C ALA A 385 41.13 4.07 9.65
N LEU A 386 41.07 2.74 9.65
CA LEU A 386 39.89 1.97 10.07
C LEU A 386 39.62 2.05 11.59
N THR A 387 40.62 2.37 12.40
CA THR A 387 40.47 2.43 13.88
C THR A 387 39.82 3.71 14.40
N ASP A 388 39.69 4.76 13.59
CA ASP A 388 39.00 6.02 13.96
C ASP A 388 37.51 6.05 13.56
N LEU A 389 37.02 5.03 12.85
CA LEU A 389 35.66 4.98 12.27
C LEU A 389 34.54 4.45 13.19
N GLY A 390 34.86 4.06 14.43
CA GLY A 390 33.88 3.54 15.38
C GLY A 390 33.61 2.04 15.23
N GLU A 391 34.38 1.25 15.99
CA GLU A 391 34.07 -0.11 16.46
C GLU A 391 33.98 -1.25 15.43
N ARG A 392 33.38 -1.09 14.23
CA ARG A 392 33.46 -2.13 13.18
C ARG A 392 33.41 -1.64 11.71
N PRO A 393 34.01 -2.42 10.79
CA PRO A 393 33.78 -2.27 9.35
C PRO A 393 32.30 -2.36 8.98
N GLN A 394 31.97 -1.82 7.81
CA GLN A 394 30.63 -1.90 7.24
C GLN A 394 30.37 -3.30 6.65
N SER A 395 29.29 -3.93 7.13
CA SER A 395 28.81 -5.26 6.78
C SER A 395 28.22 -5.34 5.36
N PHE A 396 27.91 -6.56 4.92
CA PHE A 396 27.18 -6.79 3.68
C PHE A 396 25.77 -6.18 3.71
N ILE A 397 25.05 -6.36 4.84
CA ILE A 397 23.70 -5.85 5.10
C ILE A 397 23.66 -4.33 4.90
N GLU A 398 24.58 -3.62 5.55
CA GLU A 398 24.64 -2.16 5.48
C GLU A 398 24.98 -1.69 4.07
N LYS A 399 25.97 -2.30 3.42
CA LYS A 399 26.32 -1.96 2.03
C LYS A 399 25.15 -2.17 1.07
N TYR A 400 24.39 -3.25 1.23
CA TYR A 400 23.22 -3.53 0.41
C TYR A 400 22.16 -2.43 0.54
N TRP A 401 21.72 -2.14 1.77
CA TRP A 401 20.66 -1.16 2.03
C TRP A 401 21.08 0.29 1.75
N LEU A 402 22.38 0.58 1.73
CA LEU A 402 22.93 1.88 1.31
C LEU A 402 23.25 1.95 -0.21
N GLY A 403 22.91 0.91 -0.99
CA GLY A 403 23.19 0.83 -2.43
C GLY A 403 24.65 0.57 -2.80
N LEU A 404 25.56 0.58 -1.82
CA LEU A 404 27.02 0.47 -2.01
C LEU A 404 27.47 -0.89 -2.59
N PRO A 405 28.65 -0.96 -3.22
CA PRO A 405 29.22 -2.21 -3.71
C PRO A 405 29.45 -3.22 -2.56
N THR A 406 28.65 -4.30 -2.56
CA THR A 406 28.70 -5.37 -1.55
C THR A 406 29.90 -6.31 -1.72
N SER A 407 30.56 -6.28 -2.89
CA SER A 407 31.57 -7.25 -3.31
C SER A 407 31.07 -8.71 -3.34
N ALA A 408 29.76 -8.91 -3.55
CA ALA A 408 29.15 -10.23 -3.68
C ALA A 408 29.79 -11.04 -4.84
N PRO A 409 30.10 -12.34 -4.65
CA PRO A 409 30.78 -13.14 -5.66
C PRO A 409 29.86 -13.41 -6.86
N THR A 410 30.31 -13.04 -8.06
CA THR A 410 29.59 -13.36 -9.30
C THR A 410 29.86 -14.80 -9.74
N SER A 411 28.80 -15.48 -10.17
CA SER A 411 28.86 -16.82 -10.76
C SER A 411 28.11 -16.85 -12.10
N PRO A 412 28.38 -17.82 -12.99
CA PRO A 412 27.62 -17.99 -14.24
C PRO A 412 26.11 -18.12 -14.02
N PRO A 413 25.29 -17.98 -15.07
CA PRO A 413 23.87 -18.29 -15.01
C PRO A 413 23.63 -19.74 -14.52
N PRO A 414 22.62 -19.98 -13.66
CA PRO A 414 22.30 -21.31 -13.16
C PRO A 414 21.81 -22.23 -14.28
N LYS A 415 22.22 -23.50 -14.27
CA LYS A 415 21.82 -24.48 -15.30
C LYS A 415 20.49 -25.18 -14.99
N SER A 416 20.03 -25.11 -13.75
CA SER A 416 18.76 -25.65 -13.30
C SER A 416 18.12 -24.72 -12.25
N THR A 417 16.82 -24.86 -12.05
CA THR A 417 16.04 -24.10 -11.06
C THR A 417 16.53 -24.29 -9.63
N LYS A 418 16.99 -25.50 -9.28
CA LYS A 418 17.64 -25.78 -7.99
C LYS A 418 18.93 -24.96 -7.81
N GLN A 419 19.75 -24.85 -8.85
CA GLN A 419 20.95 -23.99 -8.81
C GLN A 419 20.57 -22.50 -8.72
N ALA A 420 19.47 -22.07 -9.35
CA ALA A 420 18.97 -20.70 -9.25
C ALA A 420 18.48 -20.36 -7.83
N ALA A 421 17.74 -21.28 -7.20
CA ALA A 421 17.28 -21.14 -5.81
C ALA A 421 18.45 -21.11 -4.81
N ILE A 422 19.42 -22.02 -4.95
CA ILE A 422 20.66 -22.03 -4.17
C ILE A 422 21.40 -20.70 -4.37
N LYS A 423 21.64 -20.27 -5.62
CA LYS A 423 22.33 -19.02 -5.94
C LYS A 423 21.62 -17.78 -5.38
N GLY A 424 20.28 -17.80 -5.33
CA GLY A 424 19.48 -16.75 -4.70
C GLY A 424 19.68 -16.71 -3.18
N PHE A 425 19.69 -17.88 -2.53
CA PHE A 425 19.93 -17.97 -1.10
C PHE A 425 21.40 -17.71 -0.70
N GLU A 426 22.37 -18.04 -1.57
CA GLU A 426 23.78 -17.65 -1.41
C GLU A 426 23.94 -16.13 -1.26
N PHE A 427 23.17 -15.34 -2.01
CA PHE A 427 23.11 -13.90 -1.82
C PHE A 427 22.31 -13.54 -0.56
N TYR A 428 21.08 -14.07 -0.44
CA TYR A 428 20.13 -13.63 0.59
C TYR A 428 20.52 -14.01 2.03
N LYS A 429 21.30 -15.08 2.24
CA LYS A 429 21.84 -15.45 3.56
C LYS A 429 22.76 -14.37 4.14
N HIS A 430 23.42 -13.57 3.28
CA HIS A 430 24.25 -12.44 3.70
C HIS A 430 23.44 -11.17 4.07
N LEU A 431 22.11 -11.21 3.93
CA LEU A 431 21.18 -10.21 4.46
C LEU A 431 20.54 -10.62 5.80
N GLN A 432 20.83 -11.81 6.34
CA GLN A 432 20.44 -12.15 7.71
C GLN A 432 21.37 -11.42 8.70
N ASP A 433 20.80 -10.81 9.74
CA ASP A 433 21.58 -10.32 10.87
C ASP A 433 22.09 -11.49 11.74
N PRO A 434 23.41 -11.61 11.99
CA PRO A 434 23.98 -12.80 12.62
C PRO A 434 23.70 -12.90 14.13
N ASP A 435 23.46 -11.79 14.81
CA ASP A 435 23.28 -11.73 16.27
C ASP A 435 21.82 -11.90 16.69
N SER A 436 20.91 -11.25 15.94
CA SER A 436 19.48 -11.27 16.18
C SER A 436 18.70 -12.29 15.34
N GLY A 437 19.23 -12.74 14.19
CA GLY A 437 18.71 -13.87 13.41
C GLY A 437 17.53 -13.56 12.46
N HIS A 438 17.08 -12.32 12.39
CA HIS A 438 16.08 -11.87 11.41
C HIS A 438 16.75 -11.33 10.14
N TRP A 439 15.94 -11.02 9.12
CA TRP A 439 16.36 -10.23 7.96
C TRP A 439 15.96 -8.76 8.15
N PRO A 440 16.90 -7.81 8.36
CA PRO A 440 16.60 -6.38 8.43
C PRO A 440 16.16 -5.84 7.06
N GLY A 441 15.33 -4.80 7.03
CA GLY A 441 14.88 -4.22 5.75
C GLY A 441 14.05 -2.95 5.82
N LEU A 442 14.08 -2.25 4.69
CA LEU A 442 13.25 -1.07 4.38
C LEU A 442 11.78 -1.47 4.23
N TYR A 443 10.88 -0.64 4.75
CA TYR A 443 9.43 -0.84 4.72
C TYR A 443 8.69 0.49 4.49
N ASP A 444 9.13 1.25 3.48
CA ASP A 444 8.59 2.57 3.10
C ASP A 444 7.52 2.47 2.00
N GLY A 445 6.96 3.61 1.58
CA GLY A 445 5.84 3.67 0.64
C GLY A 445 4.95 4.88 0.90
N PRO A 446 4.30 4.95 2.07
CA PRO A 446 3.36 6.03 2.40
C PRO A 446 4.06 7.37 2.66
N MET A 447 3.81 8.36 1.79
CA MET A 447 4.51 9.65 1.80
C MET A 447 4.03 10.62 2.88
N PHE A 448 3.14 10.20 3.79
CA PHE A 448 2.67 10.98 4.94
C PHE A 448 3.32 10.60 6.28
N ILE A 449 4.13 9.53 6.34
CA ILE A 449 4.72 9.05 7.59
C ILE A 449 5.94 9.88 7.99
N THR A 450 6.93 9.98 7.10
CA THR A 450 8.22 10.65 7.39
C THR A 450 8.02 12.12 7.75
N CYS A 451 7.13 12.81 7.05
CA CYS A 451 6.77 14.19 7.36
C CYS A 451 5.92 14.34 8.64
N GLY A 452 5.05 13.38 8.97
CA GLY A 452 4.33 13.35 10.25
C GLY A 452 5.27 13.20 11.45
N LEU A 453 6.24 12.28 11.36
CA LEU A 453 7.33 12.13 12.34
C LEU A 453 8.15 13.43 12.48
N GLY A 454 8.54 14.03 11.35
CA GLY A 454 9.32 15.26 11.32
C GLY A 454 8.61 16.48 11.93
N ILE A 455 7.32 16.65 11.62
CA ILE A 455 6.48 17.71 12.19
C ILE A 455 6.30 17.49 13.71
N ALA A 456 6.14 16.23 14.16
CA ALA A 456 6.10 15.92 15.59
C ALA A 456 7.43 16.24 16.30
N ALA A 457 8.58 15.90 15.71
CA ALA A 457 9.89 16.27 16.25
C ALA A 457 10.04 17.80 16.35
N TYR A 458 9.67 18.54 15.31
CA TYR A 458 9.73 20.00 15.29
C TYR A 458 8.86 20.64 16.37
N ILE A 459 7.61 20.18 16.53
CA ILE A 459 6.67 20.68 17.54
C ILE A 459 7.15 20.43 18.97
N THR A 460 7.86 19.31 19.20
CA THR A 460 8.30 18.87 20.53
C THR A 460 9.75 19.24 20.87
N GLY A 461 10.47 19.89 19.94
CA GLY A 461 11.87 20.29 20.14
C GLY A 461 12.86 19.12 20.10
N ILE A 462 12.55 18.04 19.39
CA ILE A 462 13.51 16.97 19.11
C ILE A 462 14.37 17.38 17.92
N GLU A 463 15.66 17.57 18.17
CA GLU A 463 16.63 17.89 17.13
C GLU A 463 17.15 16.62 16.44
N TYR A 464 17.05 16.60 15.11
CA TYR A 464 17.84 15.72 14.26
C TYR A 464 19.26 16.26 14.09
N ASP A 465 20.26 15.38 13.98
CA ASP A 465 21.61 15.81 13.61
C ASP A 465 21.69 16.25 12.13
N GLN A 466 22.82 16.81 11.70
CA GLN A 466 22.94 17.33 10.33
C GLN A 466 22.92 16.22 9.27
N TYR A 467 23.37 15.01 9.61
CA TYR A 467 23.41 13.86 8.70
C TYR A 467 22.01 13.26 8.53
N GLU A 468 21.25 13.15 9.62
CA GLU A 468 19.82 12.81 9.58
C GLU A 468 19.02 13.81 8.75
N LYS A 469 19.17 15.12 9.01
CA LYS A 469 18.51 16.19 8.23
C LYS A 469 18.80 16.07 6.74
N ASN A 470 20.08 15.92 6.39
CA ASN A 470 20.55 15.75 5.04
C ASN A 470 19.90 14.54 4.34
N GLU A 471 19.89 13.37 4.98
CA GLU A 471 19.37 12.15 4.38
C GLU A 471 17.83 12.13 4.29
N TYR A 472 17.11 12.83 5.18
CA TYR A 472 15.67 13.10 4.99
C TYR A 472 15.41 14.01 3.78
N ILE A 473 16.19 15.09 3.60
CA ILE A 473 16.07 15.97 2.43
C ILE A 473 16.35 15.19 1.15
N ARG A 474 17.40 14.36 1.14
CA ARG A 474 17.79 13.52 0.00
C ARG A 474 16.68 12.54 -0.38
N TYR A 475 16.09 11.84 0.59
CA TYR A 475 14.96 10.93 0.34
C TYR A 475 13.78 11.67 -0.31
N LEU A 476 13.36 12.80 0.27
CA LEU A 476 12.18 13.53 -0.19
C LEU A 476 12.38 14.12 -1.59
N PHE A 477 13.56 14.68 -1.89
CA PHE A 477 13.88 15.17 -3.23
C PHE A 477 14.00 14.06 -4.28
N ASN A 478 14.42 12.84 -3.90
CA ASN A 478 14.43 11.68 -4.79
C ASN A 478 13.04 11.03 -4.96
N ARG A 479 12.12 11.19 -4.00
CA ARG A 479 10.71 10.77 -4.10
C ARG A 479 9.77 11.85 -4.65
N ALA A 480 10.28 13.04 -4.98
CA ALA A 480 9.49 14.10 -5.62
C ALA A 480 9.20 13.74 -7.08
N ASP A 481 8.02 14.09 -7.58
CA ASP A 481 7.72 13.90 -9.00
C ASP A 481 8.73 14.67 -9.88
N PRO A 482 9.34 14.04 -10.91
CA PRO A 482 10.39 14.68 -11.71
C PRO A 482 9.85 15.84 -12.58
N GLU A 483 8.58 15.79 -12.98
CA GLU A 483 7.93 16.81 -13.82
C GLU A 483 7.43 17.95 -12.93
N ASP A 484 6.49 17.69 -12.00
CA ASP A 484 5.80 18.70 -11.20
C ASP A 484 6.43 18.99 -9.83
N GLY A 485 7.30 18.11 -9.30
CA GLY A 485 7.98 18.29 -8.01
C GLY A 485 7.11 18.17 -6.77
N GLY A 486 5.88 17.67 -6.89
CA GLY A 486 4.99 17.34 -5.79
C GLY A 486 5.18 15.92 -5.27
N TRP A 487 4.24 15.47 -4.42
CA TRP A 487 4.23 14.13 -3.84
C TRP A 487 2.79 13.57 -3.71
N GLY A 488 2.62 12.28 -3.97
CA GLY A 488 1.35 11.56 -3.80
C GLY A 488 1.09 11.07 -2.38
N LEU A 489 0.07 10.21 -2.24
CA LEU A 489 -0.25 9.49 -0.99
C LEU A 489 0.80 8.43 -0.64
N HIS A 490 1.39 7.82 -1.67
CA HIS A 490 2.52 6.89 -1.65
C HIS A 490 3.46 7.22 -2.82
N PHE A 491 4.70 6.71 -2.84
CA PHE A 491 5.71 7.15 -3.82
C PHE A 491 5.45 6.76 -5.29
N GLU A 492 4.53 5.84 -5.58
CA GLU A 492 4.05 5.54 -6.95
C GLU A 492 2.76 6.31 -7.32
N GLY A 493 2.20 7.05 -6.35
CA GLY A 493 0.97 7.82 -6.51
C GLY A 493 1.22 9.23 -7.04
N LYS A 494 0.29 9.73 -7.85
CA LYS A 494 0.35 11.08 -8.44
C LYS A 494 0.36 12.18 -7.37
N SER A 495 0.98 13.32 -7.68
CA SER A 495 1.00 14.51 -6.83
C SER A 495 -0.38 14.90 -6.30
N SER A 496 -0.44 15.10 -4.99
CA SER A 496 -1.66 15.28 -4.19
C SER A 496 -1.53 16.50 -3.28
N VAL A 497 -2.63 17.05 -2.76
CA VAL A 497 -2.56 18.19 -1.82
C VAL A 497 -2.00 17.72 -0.48
N PHE A 498 -2.42 16.55 0.00
CA PHE A 498 -1.93 15.97 1.25
C PHE A 498 -0.43 15.64 1.18
N GLY A 499 0.00 14.86 0.19
CA GLY A 499 1.41 14.50 0.01
C GLY A 499 2.29 15.72 -0.23
N THR A 500 1.87 16.63 -1.11
CA THR A 500 2.70 17.79 -1.48
C THR A 500 2.84 18.79 -0.32
N ALA A 501 1.74 19.17 0.34
CA ALA A 501 1.80 20.13 1.44
C ALA A 501 2.57 19.57 2.65
N MET A 502 2.39 18.30 3.00
CA MET A 502 3.04 17.70 4.18
C MET A 502 4.55 17.54 4.00
N ASN A 503 5.00 17.06 2.83
CA ASN A 503 6.44 16.92 2.56
C ASN A 503 7.12 18.28 2.35
N TYR A 504 6.42 19.24 1.72
CA TYR A 504 6.87 20.63 1.68
C TYR A 504 7.10 21.20 3.09
N VAL A 505 6.10 21.08 3.99
CA VAL A 505 6.22 21.54 5.38
C VAL A 505 7.39 20.90 6.09
N PHE A 506 7.58 19.58 5.95
CA PHE A 506 8.70 18.89 6.60
C PHE A 506 10.06 19.37 6.07
N LEU A 507 10.25 19.50 4.76
CA LEU A 507 11.45 20.09 4.15
C LEU A 507 11.73 21.51 4.67
N ARG A 508 10.69 22.33 4.87
CA ARG A 508 10.81 23.66 5.48
C ARG A 508 11.22 23.59 6.96
N THR A 509 10.78 22.60 7.74
CA THR A 509 11.27 22.37 9.12
C THR A 509 12.70 21.83 9.20
N LEU A 510 13.17 21.11 8.18
CA LEU A 510 14.56 20.66 8.07
C LEU A 510 15.53 21.79 7.69
N GLY A 511 15.01 22.97 7.31
CA GLY A 511 15.78 24.17 6.99
C GLY A 511 15.91 24.49 5.50
N VAL A 512 15.30 23.69 4.61
CA VAL A 512 15.29 23.99 3.16
C VAL A 512 14.55 25.30 2.91
N LEU A 513 15.14 26.19 2.13
CA LEU A 513 14.60 27.54 1.85
C LEU A 513 13.48 27.50 0.80
N PRO A 514 12.49 28.42 0.85
CA PRO A 514 11.32 28.38 -0.03
C PRO A 514 11.59 28.81 -1.48
N ASP A 515 12.79 29.33 -1.77
CA ASP A 515 13.33 29.70 -3.07
C ASP A 515 14.26 28.63 -3.67
N HIS A 516 14.53 27.53 -2.96
CA HIS A 516 15.20 26.35 -3.51
C HIS A 516 14.41 25.79 -4.72
N PRO A 517 15.05 25.37 -5.84
CA PRO A 517 14.34 24.98 -7.07
C PRO A 517 13.21 23.95 -6.88
N ASN A 518 13.48 22.85 -6.18
CA ASN A 518 12.46 21.84 -5.82
C ASN A 518 11.30 22.41 -4.98
N MET A 519 11.57 23.39 -4.12
CA MET A 519 10.54 24.03 -3.28
C MET A 519 9.71 25.04 -4.08
N ILE A 520 10.26 25.64 -5.14
CA ILE A 520 9.48 26.45 -6.08
C ILE A 520 8.52 25.54 -6.86
N LYS A 521 9.02 24.42 -7.42
CA LYS A 521 8.17 23.40 -8.09
C LYS A 521 7.02 22.93 -7.18
N ALA A 522 7.36 22.33 -6.04
CA ALA A 522 6.40 21.77 -5.08
C ALA A 522 5.31 22.78 -4.65
N ARG A 523 5.68 24.05 -4.42
CA ARG A 523 4.71 25.09 -4.06
C ARG A 523 3.80 25.46 -5.24
N ASN A 524 4.34 25.56 -6.46
CA ASN A 524 3.52 25.84 -7.64
C ASN A 524 2.48 24.73 -7.84
N THR A 525 2.91 23.47 -7.80
CA THR A 525 2.03 22.28 -7.89
C THR A 525 0.99 22.25 -6.78
N LEU A 526 1.37 22.54 -5.52
CA LEU A 526 0.42 22.70 -4.43
C LEU A 526 -0.63 23.79 -4.71
N HIS A 527 -0.24 24.91 -5.31
CA HIS A 527 -1.14 26.02 -5.64
C HIS A 527 -2.05 25.68 -6.83
N GLU A 528 -1.54 24.98 -7.84
CA GLU A 528 -2.32 24.46 -8.98
C GLU A 528 -3.37 23.43 -8.55
N LEU A 529 -3.07 22.61 -7.53
CA LEU A 529 -4.02 21.71 -6.87
C LEU A 529 -4.99 22.40 -5.88
N GLY A 530 -4.96 23.74 -5.80
CA GLY A 530 -5.88 24.59 -5.01
C GLY A 530 -5.33 25.11 -3.68
N GLY A 531 -4.11 24.75 -3.30
CA GLY A 531 -3.48 25.09 -2.03
C GLY A 531 -3.99 24.27 -0.84
N ALA A 532 -3.35 24.44 0.32
CA ALA A 532 -3.60 23.61 1.50
C ALA A 532 -4.97 23.82 2.19
N THR A 533 -5.86 24.69 1.68
CA THR A 533 -7.24 24.83 2.20
C THR A 533 -8.03 23.51 2.04
N GLY A 534 -7.90 22.90 0.87
CA GLY A 534 -8.54 21.64 0.47
C GLY A 534 -7.74 20.38 0.82
N ILE A 535 -6.80 20.43 1.76
CA ILE A 535 -6.03 19.25 2.16
C ILE A 535 -6.91 18.19 2.85
N SER A 536 -6.52 16.90 2.77
CA SER A 536 -7.16 15.78 3.48
C SER A 536 -7.37 16.04 4.98
N SER A 537 -8.30 15.33 5.62
CA SER A 537 -8.63 15.53 7.04
C SER A 537 -7.43 15.31 7.98
N TRP A 538 -6.52 14.40 7.62
CA TRP A 538 -5.27 14.15 8.35
C TRP A 538 -4.26 15.29 8.16
N GLY A 539 -4.17 15.86 6.97
CA GLY A 539 -3.35 17.04 6.71
C GLY A 539 -3.87 18.27 7.47
N LYS A 540 -5.19 18.50 7.45
CA LYS A 540 -5.83 19.58 8.23
C LYS A 540 -5.51 19.48 9.71
N PHE A 541 -5.55 18.28 10.27
CA PHE A 541 -5.15 18.02 11.65
C PHE A 541 -3.69 18.44 11.90
N TRP A 542 -2.73 17.91 11.14
CA TRP A 542 -1.31 18.21 11.33
C TRP A 542 -0.99 19.70 11.19
N LEU A 543 -1.55 20.37 10.17
CA LEU A 543 -1.36 21.80 9.97
C LEU A 543 -2.03 22.64 11.08
N SER A 544 -3.09 22.16 11.72
CA SER A 544 -3.73 22.84 12.87
C SER A 544 -2.91 22.71 14.16
N VAL A 545 -2.32 21.53 14.41
CA VAL A 545 -1.39 21.34 15.54
C VAL A 545 -0.10 22.15 15.32
N LEU A 546 0.39 22.26 14.08
CA LEU A 546 1.52 23.13 13.73
C LEU A 546 1.19 24.63 13.72
N GLY A 547 -0.10 25.02 13.83
CA GLY A 547 -0.53 26.42 13.85
C GLY A 547 -0.50 27.12 12.50
N VAL A 548 -0.50 26.38 11.39
CA VAL A 548 -0.51 26.90 10.02
C VAL A 548 -1.83 26.60 9.27
N TYR A 549 -2.87 26.19 10.00
CA TYR A 549 -4.27 25.98 9.58
C TYR A 549 -5.16 26.23 10.83
N GLU A 550 -6.38 26.76 10.70
CA GLU A 550 -7.23 27.04 11.87
C GLU A 550 -8.24 25.89 12.14
N TRP A 551 -8.42 25.52 13.41
CA TRP A 551 -9.18 24.33 13.83
C TRP A 551 -10.65 24.31 13.38
N GLU A 552 -11.26 25.46 13.14
CA GLU A 552 -12.62 25.63 12.61
C GLU A 552 -12.78 25.02 11.21
N GLY A 553 -11.69 24.93 10.46
CA GLY A 553 -11.63 24.26 9.16
C GLY A 553 -11.41 22.76 9.21
N LEU A 554 -11.18 22.16 10.38
CA LEU A 554 -11.21 20.71 10.54
C LEU A 554 -12.65 20.24 10.86
N ASN A 555 -13.05 19.05 10.40
CA ASN A 555 -14.30 18.45 10.86
C ASN A 555 -14.14 17.86 12.28
N PRO A 556 -15.10 18.04 13.20
CA PRO A 556 -14.83 17.80 14.62
C PRO A 556 -14.41 16.37 14.94
N LEU A 557 -13.42 16.25 15.83
CA LEU A 557 -12.91 14.99 16.37
C LEU A 557 -13.27 14.90 17.86
N PRO A 558 -14.55 14.71 18.22
CA PRO A 558 -15.01 14.82 19.61
C PRO A 558 -14.44 13.68 20.48
N PRO A 559 -13.64 13.99 21.53
CA PRO A 559 -13.14 12.95 22.43
C PRO A 559 -14.29 12.26 23.20
N GLU A 560 -15.46 12.90 23.34
CA GLU A 560 -16.61 12.33 24.07
C GLU A 560 -17.13 10.99 23.52
N LEU A 561 -16.74 10.56 22.32
CA LEU A 561 -17.04 9.21 21.82
C LEU A 561 -16.44 8.10 22.73
N TRP A 562 -15.32 8.37 23.41
CA TRP A 562 -14.71 7.46 24.39
C TRP A 562 -15.50 7.34 25.70
N LEU A 563 -16.54 8.16 25.90
CA LEU A 563 -17.46 8.07 27.05
C LEU A 563 -18.76 7.30 26.73
N LEU A 564 -18.92 6.82 25.50
CA LEU A 564 -20.09 6.04 25.09
C LEU A 564 -20.03 4.60 25.63
N PRO A 565 -21.19 3.95 25.87
CA PRO A 565 -21.23 2.53 26.20
C PRO A 565 -20.62 1.66 25.10
N GLU A 566 -19.82 0.66 25.48
CA GLU A 566 -19.18 -0.30 24.56
C GLU A 566 -20.17 -1.03 23.65
N ALA A 567 -21.45 -1.15 24.03
CA ALA A 567 -22.49 -1.74 23.19
C ALA A 567 -22.89 -0.88 21.96
N LEU A 568 -22.37 0.35 21.81
CA LEU A 568 -22.62 1.20 20.65
C LEU A 568 -21.48 1.07 19.62
N PRO A 569 -21.72 0.71 18.35
CA PRO A 569 -20.65 0.57 17.36
C PRO A 569 -19.84 1.86 17.05
N ILE A 570 -20.41 3.03 17.36
CA ILE A 570 -19.71 4.32 17.24
C ILE A 570 -18.77 4.63 18.44
N MET A 571 -18.73 3.76 19.45
CA MET A 571 -17.74 3.79 20.53
C MET A 571 -16.37 3.31 19.98
N PRO A 572 -15.27 4.08 20.10
CA PRO A 572 -14.03 3.80 19.35
C PRO A 572 -13.34 2.46 19.66
N GLY A 573 -13.58 1.83 20.81
CA GLY A 573 -13.09 0.48 21.13
C GLY A 573 -13.62 -0.61 20.18
N ASN A 574 -14.68 -0.32 19.42
CA ASN A 574 -15.26 -1.21 18.40
C ASN A 574 -14.72 -0.98 16.98
N TRP A 575 -13.90 0.05 16.77
CA TRP A 575 -13.34 0.36 15.46
C TRP A 575 -12.05 -0.41 15.21
N TRP A 576 -11.62 -0.47 13.94
CA TRP A 576 -10.32 -1.03 13.57
C TRP A 576 -9.19 -0.40 14.39
N VAL A 577 -8.20 -1.22 14.75
CA VAL A 577 -7.16 -0.83 15.73
C VAL A 577 -6.39 0.42 15.30
N HIS A 578 -5.93 0.49 14.05
CA HIS A 578 -5.21 1.65 13.51
C HIS A 578 -6.07 2.91 13.54
N SER A 579 -7.32 2.84 13.05
CA SER A 579 -8.24 3.98 13.06
C SER A 579 -8.57 4.48 14.46
N ARG A 580 -8.80 3.60 15.45
CA ARG A 580 -9.09 4.06 16.82
C ARG A 580 -7.90 4.71 17.51
N VAL A 581 -6.68 4.20 17.35
CA VAL A 581 -5.51 4.78 18.05
C VAL A 581 -5.03 6.08 17.41
N VAL A 582 -5.19 6.24 16.10
CA VAL A 582 -5.01 7.55 15.44
C VAL A 582 -6.08 8.53 15.91
N PHE A 583 -7.37 8.13 15.90
CA PHE A 583 -8.45 8.98 16.39
C PHE A 583 -8.30 9.36 17.87
N MET A 584 -7.82 8.45 18.73
CA MET A 584 -7.55 8.68 20.15
C MET A 584 -6.61 9.86 20.37
N ALA A 585 -5.47 9.85 19.68
CA ALA A 585 -4.45 10.88 19.79
C ALA A 585 -4.89 12.20 19.12
N MET A 586 -5.54 12.12 17.94
CA MET A 586 -6.08 13.31 17.27
C MET A 586 -7.20 14.00 18.06
N SER A 587 -8.14 13.24 18.64
CA SER A 587 -9.25 13.79 19.44
C SER A 587 -8.78 14.34 20.79
N GLN A 588 -7.67 13.85 21.34
CA GLN A 588 -7.01 14.47 22.49
C GLN A 588 -6.54 15.90 22.15
N LEU A 589 -5.69 16.05 21.13
CA LEU A 589 -5.12 17.34 20.73
C LEU A 589 -6.18 18.30 20.15
N TYR A 590 -7.21 17.78 19.47
CA TYR A 590 -8.38 18.54 19.04
C TYR A 590 -9.18 19.07 20.24
N GLY A 591 -9.52 18.20 21.19
CA GLY A 591 -10.35 18.57 22.34
C GLY A 591 -9.67 19.54 23.32
N THR A 592 -8.33 19.58 23.34
CA THR A 592 -7.52 20.58 24.06
C THR A 592 -7.07 21.77 23.20
N ARG A 593 -7.29 21.73 21.87
CA ARG A 593 -6.83 22.73 20.89
C ARG A 593 -5.33 23.07 21.02
N ARG A 594 -4.48 22.04 21.17
CA ARG A 594 -3.02 22.23 21.28
C ARG A 594 -2.46 22.65 19.92
N THR A 595 -1.96 23.87 19.86
CA THR A 595 -1.33 24.46 18.67
C THR A 595 0.05 24.99 19.03
N PHE A 596 1.03 24.72 18.16
CA PHE A 596 2.39 25.18 18.28
C PHE A 596 2.48 26.72 18.16
N PRO A 597 3.27 27.41 19.01
CA PRO A 597 3.37 28.88 18.96
C PRO A 597 3.89 29.42 17.63
N LEU A 598 3.29 30.51 17.14
CA LEU A 598 3.75 31.15 15.91
C LEU A 598 5.18 31.72 16.06
N ASN A 599 6.00 31.38 15.07
CA ASN A 599 7.40 31.79 14.92
C ASN A 599 7.66 32.17 13.45
N GLU A 600 8.90 32.51 13.10
CA GLU A 600 9.23 32.95 11.73
C GLU A 600 8.89 31.90 10.66
N LEU A 601 9.17 30.62 10.92
CA LEU A 601 8.89 29.53 9.98
C LEU A 601 7.38 29.34 9.75
N THR A 602 6.60 29.23 10.82
CA THR A 602 5.14 29.03 10.72
C THR A 602 4.43 30.25 10.12
N GLN A 603 4.90 31.47 10.41
CA GLN A 603 4.43 32.69 9.74
C GLN A 603 4.83 32.77 8.26
N SER A 604 5.91 32.09 7.85
CA SER A 604 6.29 31.94 6.44
C SER A 604 5.42 30.89 5.75
N LEU A 605 5.22 29.72 6.38
CA LEU A 605 4.32 28.66 5.90
C LEU A 605 2.88 29.15 5.68
N ARG A 606 2.33 30.00 6.58
CA ARG A 606 1.03 30.67 6.38
C ARG A 606 0.94 31.51 5.09
N LYS A 607 2.07 31.90 4.48
CA LYS A 607 2.15 32.64 3.19
C LYS A 607 2.55 31.73 2.02
N GLU A 608 3.19 30.60 2.28
CA GLU A 608 3.70 29.67 1.26
C GLU A 608 2.65 28.62 0.83
N LEU A 609 1.80 28.15 1.75
CA LEU A 609 0.92 26.98 1.52
C LEU A 609 -0.43 27.29 0.84
N TYR A 610 -0.78 28.57 0.66
CA TYR A 610 -2.14 28.99 0.31
C TYR A 610 -2.18 29.93 -0.90
N VAL A 611 -3.14 29.68 -1.79
CA VAL A 611 -3.40 30.49 -3.02
C VAL A 611 -4.01 31.87 -2.72
N GLN A 612 -4.49 32.10 -1.49
CA GLN A 612 -5.04 33.37 -1.03
C GLN A 612 -4.41 33.77 0.31
N PRO A 613 -4.43 35.07 0.71
CA PRO A 613 -3.91 35.51 1.99
C PRO A 613 -4.58 34.79 3.16
N TYR A 614 -3.76 34.30 4.10
CA TYR A 614 -4.20 33.46 5.22
C TYR A 614 -5.41 34.02 5.97
N ASP A 615 -5.34 35.30 6.33
CA ASP A 615 -6.35 35.98 7.17
C ASP A 615 -7.66 36.29 6.42
N THR A 616 -7.78 35.89 5.15
CA THR A 616 -9.00 36.02 4.33
C THR A 616 -9.71 34.68 4.08
N ILE A 617 -9.18 33.57 4.60
CA ILE A 617 -9.77 32.24 4.44
C ILE A 617 -10.97 32.10 5.40
N ASP A 618 -12.17 31.83 4.87
CA ASP A 618 -13.28 31.35 5.71
C ASP A 618 -13.00 29.91 6.12
N TRP A 619 -12.30 29.73 7.24
CA TRP A 619 -12.02 28.42 7.80
C TRP A 619 -13.30 27.63 8.08
N SER A 620 -14.42 28.28 8.42
CA SER A 620 -15.64 27.59 8.85
C SER A 620 -16.28 26.71 7.76
N SER A 621 -16.01 27.00 6.48
CA SER A 621 -16.46 26.20 5.33
C SER A 621 -15.46 25.11 4.88
N GLN A 622 -14.22 25.06 5.38
CA GLN A 622 -13.17 24.21 4.80
C GLN A 622 -13.21 22.73 5.22
N GLY A 623 -13.98 22.34 6.25
CA GLY A 623 -13.98 20.96 6.77
C GLY A 623 -14.30 19.88 5.74
N ASP A 624 -15.39 20.08 4.99
CA ASP A 624 -15.80 19.18 3.92
C ASP A 624 -15.11 19.52 2.56
N ASN A 625 -14.30 20.58 2.49
CA ASN A 625 -13.46 20.91 1.32
C ASN A 625 -12.24 19.99 1.31
N VAL A 626 -12.22 18.99 0.44
CA VAL A 626 -11.05 18.14 0.16
C VAL A 626 -10.84 18.19 -1.35
N SER A 627 -9.60 18.42 -1.79
CA SER A 627 -9.25 18.51 -3.21
C SER A 627 -9.49 17.16 -3.89
N ASP A 628 -9.89 17.19 -5.16
CA ASP A 628 -10.23 15.95 -5.87
C ASP A 628 -9.00 15.06 -6.10
N ALA A 629 -7.78 15.60 -6.00
CA ALA A 629 -6.53 14.85 -5.96
C ALA A 629 -6.28 14.07 -4.64
N ASP A 630 -6.99 14.41 -3.56
CA ASP A 630 -6.98 13.70 -2.27
C ASP A 630 -8.23 12.79 -2.11
N ARG A 631 -9.17 12.79 -3.07
CA ARG A 631 -10.55 12.29 -2.89
C ARG A 631 -10.76 10.89 -3.46
N TYR A 632 -10.24 9.88 -2.76
CA TYR A 632 -10.46 8.47 -3.10
C TYR A 632 -11.81 7.93 -2.60
N VAL A 633 -12.34 8.47 -1.50
CA VAL A 633 -13.63 8.09 -0.90
C VAL A 633 -14.54 9.31 -0.75
N GLU A 634 -15.74 9.24 -1.30
CA GLU A 634 -16.73 10.31 -1.17
C GLU A 634 -17.43 10.32 0.19
N ASN A 635 -17.40 11.49 0.86
CA ASN A 635 -18.10 11.71 2.12
C ASN A 635 -19.62 11.45 1.92
N THR A 636 -20.16 10.46 2.62
CA THR A 636 -21.58 10.08 2.46
C THR A 636 -22.54 11.19 2.90
N PHE A 637 -23.81 11.13 2.48
CA PHE A 637 -24.85 12.07 2.99
C PHE A 637 -24.99 11.97 4.52
N LEU A 638 -24.86 10.76 5.09
CA LEU A 638 -24.87 10.53 6.53
C LEU A 638 -23.72 11.26 7.21
N LEU A 639 -22.49 11.11 6.69
CA LEU A 639 -21.31 11.78 7.23
C LEU A 639 -21.37 13.31 7.07
N LYS A 640 -21.74 13.81 5.88
CA LYS A 640 -21.97 15.25 5.63
C LYS A 640 -23.02 15.86 6.58
N THR A 641 -23.99 15.05 7.04
CA THR A 641 -25.00 15.46 8.04
C THR A 641 -24.48 15.36 9.47
N LEU A 642 -23.71 14.32 9.79
CA LEU A 642 -23.05 14.14 11.09
C LEU A 642 -22.03 15.26 11.34
N ASN A 643 -21.17 15.59 10.37
CA ASN A 643 -20.19 16.68 10.45
C ASN A 643 -20.86 18.02 10.80
N LYS A 644 -21.98 18.35 10.16
CA LYS A 644 -22.77 19.57 10.44
C LYS A 644 -23.38 19.54 11.84
N THR A 645 -23.88 18.39 12.29
CA THR A 645 -24.43 18.21 13.64
C THR A 645 -23.34 18.33 14.71
N LEU A 646 -22.17 17.73 14.48
CA LEU A 646 -21.00 17.82 15.35
C LEU A 646 -20.42 19.24 15.39
N ARG A 647 -20.40 19.99 14.28
CA ARG A 647 -20.07 21.43 14.27
C ARG A 647 -21.03 22.25 15.16
N GLY A 648 -22.29 21.84 15.25
CA GLY A 648 -23.27 22.40 16.18
C GLY A 648 -22.98 22.04 17.65
N TYR A 649 -22.73 20.75 17.93
CA TYR A 649 -22.34 20.27 19.25
C TYR A 649 -21.06 20.94 19.77
N GLU A 650 -20.03 21.06 18.93
CA GLU A 650 -18.71 21.55 19.30
C GLU A 650 -18.76 22.99 19.85
N ARG A 651 -19.66 23.83 19.32
CA ARG A 651 -19.92 25.20 19.79
C ARG A 651 -20.63 25.25 21.16
N LEU A 652 -21.22 24.14 21.61
CA LEU A 652 -22.08 24.01 22.78
C LEU A 652 -21.63 22.85 23.69
N HIS A 653 -20.40 22.36 23.53
CA HIS A 653 -19.95 21.12 24.16
C HIS A 653 -19.90 21.25 25.68
N SER A 654 -20.19 20.16 26.39
CA SER A 654 -20.11 20.17 27.86
C SER A 654 -18.65 20.07 28.30
N SER A 655 -18.08 21.15 28.83
CA SER A 655 -16.70 21.18 29.33
C SER A 655 -16.44 20.12 30.42
N TYR A 656 -17.47 19.70 31.16
CA TYR A 656 -17.40 18.58 32.10
C TYR A 656 -17.21 17.24 31.39
N LEU A 657 -18.04 16.95 30.37
CA LEU A 657 -17.90 15.72 29.57
C LEU A 657 -16.58 15.71 28.82
N ARG A 658 -16.19 16.84 28.21
CA ARG A 658 -14.90 16.99 27.54
C ARG A 658 -13.72 16.73 28.47
N LYS A 659 -13.70 17.30 29.68
CA LYS A 659 -12.64 17.01 30.66
C LYS A 659 -12.59 15.53 31.03
N LYS A 660 -13.74 14.88 31.22
CA LYS A 660 -13.81 13.43 31.50
C LYS A 660 -13.28 12.61 30.30
N ALA A 661 -13.65 13.00 29.08
CA ALA A 661 -13.21 12.33 27.85
C ALA A 661 -11.70 12.47 27.62
N LEU A 662 -11.15 13.68 27.76
CA LEU A 662 -9.70 13.91 27.66
C LEU A 662 -8.89 13.17 28.74
N SER A 663 -9.50 12.90 29.90
CA SER A 663 -8.90 12.05 30.95
C SER A 663 -8.94 10.56 30.58
N GLU A 664 -9.98 10.12 29.86
CA GLU A 664 -10.09 8.76 29.31
C GLU A 664 -9.09 8.54 28.17
N ASN A 665 -9.09 9.42 27.17
CA ASN A 665 -8.13 9.40 26.06
C ASN A 665 -6.67 9.34 26.55
N LEU A 666 -6.28 10.17 27.52
CA LEU A 666 -4.90 10.18 28.04
C LEU A 666 -4.55 8.86 28.76
N LEU A 667 -5.47 8.29 29.55
CA LEU A 667 -5.29 6.96 30.16
C LEU A 667 -5.11 5.87 29.08
N GLN A 668 -5.87 5.93 28.00
CA GLN A 668 -5.76 4.96 26.90
C GLN A 668 -4.44 5.11 26.12
N ILE A 669 -3.96 6.34 25.94
CA ILE A 669 -2.63 6.63 25.35
C ILE A 669 -1.52 6.10 26.26
N HIS A 670 -1.60 6.32 27.58
CA HIS A 670 -0.65 5.78 28.56
C HIS A 670 -0.63 4.25 28.56
N LEU A 671 -1.79 3.60 28.45
CA LEU A 671 -1.90 2.15 28.33
C LEU A 671 -1.34 1.62 27.01
N GLU A 672 -1.46 2.34 25.89
CA GLU A 672 -0.80 1.96 24.63
C GLU A 672 0.73 2.07 24.75
N LEU A 673 1.25 3.16 25.32
CA LEU A 673 2.70 3.35 25.46
C LEU A 673 3.34 2.32 26.38
N ASP A 674 2.74 2.04 27.55
CA ASP A 674 3.22 1.03 28.49
C ASP A 674 3.10 -0.41 27.93
N ASN A 675 2.17 -0.68 26.99
CA ASN A 675 1.98 -2.00 26.36
C ASN A 675 2.70 -2.21 25.02
N THR A 676 3.40 -1.20 24.49
CA THR A 676 4.13 -1.26 23.21
C THR A 676 5.60 -0.87 23.35
N ASN A 677 6.10 -0.79 24.60
CA ASN A 677 7.42 -0.23 24.94
C ASN A 677 7.70 1.09 24.18
N TYR A 678 6.70 1.98 24.20
CA TYR A 678 6.61 3.28 23.51
C TYR A 678 6.54 3.27 21.97
N LEU A 679 6.56 2.11 21.29
CA LEU A 679 6.52 2.04 19.82
C LEU A 679 5.16 2.38 19.18
N CYS A 680 4.05 2.16 19.90
CA CYS A 680 2.69 2.13 19.34
C CYS A 680 2.50 1.04 18.25
N ILE A 681 1.28 0.91 17.69
CA ILE A 681 1.03 0.03 16.53
C ILE A 681 1.69 0.55 15.24
N ALA A 682 1.74 1.87 15.01
CA ALA A 682 2.24 2.45 13.77
C ALA A 682 2.95 3.80 13.99
N PRO A 683 3.93 4.18 13.13
CA PRO A 683 4.64 5.45 13.26
C PRO A 683 3.73 6.68 13.12
N VAL A 684 2.57 6.52 12.46
CA VAL A 684 1.50 7.53 12.41
C VAL A 684 0.98 7.88 13.81
N ASN A 685 0.52 6.89 14.59
CA ASN A 685 -0.05 7.18 15.91
C ASN A 685 1.04 7.40 16.96
N PHE A 686 2.24 6.84 16.77
CA PHE A 686 3.45 7.24 17.49
C PHE A 686 3.72 8.75 17.35
N ALA A 687 3.74 9.30 16.13
CA ALA A 687 4.03 10.72 15.91
C ALA A 687 3.03 11.64 16.64
N ILE A 688 1.75 11.26 16.68
CA ILE A 688 0.70 12.05 17.36
C ILE A 688 0.77 11.86 18.89
N ASN A 689 0.98 10.63 19.37
CA ASN A 689 1.18 10.33 20.79
C ASN A 689 2.42 11.03 21.38
N LEU A 690 3.48 11.20 20.59
CA LEU A 690 4.68 11.95 20.98
C LEU A 690 4.35 13.43 21.29
N VAL A 691 3.49 14.05 20.48
CA VAL A 691 2.98 15.41 20.69
C VAL A 691 2.01 15.48 21.88
N VAL A 692 1.18 14.44 22.11
CA VAL A 692 0.34 14.35 23.32
C VAL A 692 1.20 14.27 24.58
N ALA A 693 2.18 13.36 24.64
CA ALA A 693 3.06 13.19 25.79
C ALA A 693 3.83 14.49 26.11
N TYR A 694 4.29 15.20 25.08
CA TYR A 694 4.92 16.51 25.25
C TYR A 694 3.99 17.56 25.89
N TYR A 695 2.74 17.68 25.43
CA TYR A 695 1.82 18.72 25.88
C TYR A 695 1.02 18.41 27.16
N GLU A 696 0.75 17.13 27.45
CA GLU A 696 -0.07 16.69 28.58
C GLU A 696 0.76 16.13 29.74
N ASP A 697 1.86 15.41 29.48
CA ASP A 697 2.76 14.86 30.51
C ASP A 697 4.04 15.69 30.71
N GLY A 698 4.49 16.42 29.67
CA GLY A 698 5.67 17.28 29.69
C GLY A 698 6.95 16.61 29.16
N PRO A 699 7.97 17.42 28.79
CA PRO A 699 9.20 16.92 28.17
C PRO A 699 10.06 16.05 29.10
N ASP A 700 9.97 16.22 30.41
CA ASP A 700 10.72 15.40 31.38
C ASP A 700 9.99 14.10 31.78
N SER A 701 8.84 13.80 31.16
CA SER A 701 8.02 12.63 31.47
C SER A 701 8.61 11.32 30.93
N LYS A 702 8.34 10.19 31.62
CA LYS A 702 8.73 8.86 31.15
C LYS A 702 8.13 8.51 29.78
N TYR A 703 6.94 9.04 29.47
CA TYR A 703 6.26 8.81 28.19
C TYR A 703 6.96 9.56 27.05
N PHE A 704 7.24 10.86 27.21
CA PHE A 704 7.92 11.63 26.17
C PHE A 704 9.36 11.15 25.94
N GLN A 705 10.15 10.95 27.01
CA GLN A 705 11.53 10.47 26.88
C GLN A 705 11.56 9.04 26.31
N GLY A 706 10.69 8.15 26.79
CA GLY A 706 10.55 6.79 26.25
C GLY A 706 10.25 6.79 24.75
N MET A 707 9.29 7.59 24.29
CA MET A 707 9.00 7.71 22.85
C MET A 707 10.18 8.32 22.08
N LYS A 708 10.80 9.38 22.58
CA LYS A 708 11.98 10.01 21.96
C LYS A 708 13.12 9.01 21.74
N ASP A 709 13.39 8.14 22.71
CA ASP A 709 14.40 7.08 22.64
C ASP A 709 14.03 5.95 21.65
N ARG A 710 12.75 5.82 21.28
CA ARG A 710 12.25 4.88 20.25
C ARG A 710 12.06 5.52 18.87
N MET A 711 12.25 6.83 18.71
CA MET A 711 11.98 7.51 17.43
C MET A 711 12.85 7.01 16.27
N ARG A 712 14.00 6.39 16.57
CA ARG A 712 14.90 5.81 15.56
C ARG A 712 14.58 4.34 15.20
N ASP A 713 13.62 3.71 15.87
CA ASP A 713 13.14 2.35 15.57
C ASP A 713 12.19 2.30 14.36
N VAL A 714 11.64 3.46 13.97
CA VAL A 714 10.59 3.60 12.95
C VAL A 714 11.09 4.26 11.66
N VAL A 715 12.42 4.40 11.51
CA VAL A 715 13.06 5.00 10.34
C VAL A 715 14.19 4.11 9.82
N PHE A 716 14.38 4.10 8.50
CA PHE A 716 15.35 3.22 7.83
C PHE A 716 16.12 3.97 6.74
N MET A 717 17.42 3.70 6.63
CA MET A 717 18.27 4.27 5.58
C MET A 717 18.20 3.40 4.32
N SER A 718 17.87 4.03 3.21
CA SER A 718 17.79 3.44 1.87
C SER A 718 18.92 3.98 0.96
N PRO A 719 19.09 3.45 -0.27
CA PRO A 719 20.06 3.99 -1.21
C PRO A 719 19.85 5.48 -1.51
N ILE A 720 18.60 5.96 -1.42
CA ILE A 720 18.19 7.33 -1.76
C ILE A 720 17.94 8.26 -0.58
N GLY A 721 18.02 7.77 0.67
CA GLY A 721 17.96 8.60 1.89
C GLY A 721 17.26 7.94 3.07
N LEU A 722 17.04 8.72 4.13
CA LEU A 722 16.42 8.31 5.38
C LEU A 722 14.91 8.52 5.31
N THR A 723 14.12 7.52 5.69
CA THR A 723 12.64 7.59 5.64
C THR A 723 11.97 6.85 6.78
N GLY A 724 10.70 7.15 7.05
CA GLY A 724 9.86 6.42 7.99
C GLY A 724 9.24 5.17 7.35
N CYS A 725 9.18 4.09 8.11
CA CYS A 725 8.56 2.83 7.70
C CYS A 725 7.05 2.80 8.04
N GLY A 726 6.28 1.86 7.50
CA GLY A 726 4.86 1.67 7.87
C GLY A 726 4.63 1.16 9.30
N THR A 727 5.64 0.52 9.86
CA THR A 727 5.75 -0.05 11.22
C THR A 727 7.18 0.21 11.73
N ASN A 728 7.57 -0.36 12.87
CA ASN A 728 9.00 -0.48 13.24
C ASN A 728 9.74 -1.62 12.47
N GLY A 729 9.29 -1.96 11.25
CA GLY A 729 9.84 -3.00 10.36
C GLY A 729 8.91 -4.20 10.11
N SER A 730 9.37 -5.12 9.25
CA SER A 730 8.69 -6.35 8.79
C SER A 730 9.35 -7.63 9.33
N GLN A 731 10.07 -7.55 10.45
CA GLN A 731 11.09 -8.52 10.86
C GLN A 731 10.57 -9.95 10.98
N LEU A 732 9.44 -10.17 11.66
CA LEU A 732 8.87 -11.51 11.76
C LEU A 732 8.29 -11.98 10.44
N TRP A 733 7.55 -11.12 9.76
CA TRP A 733 6.92 -11.43 8.48
C TRP A 733 7.91 -11.98 7.45
N ASP A 734 9.00 -11.24 7.21
CA ASP A 734 10.03 -11.63 6.25
C ASP A 734 10.82 -12.86 6.72
N THR A 735 11.11 -12.96 8.02
CA THR A 735 11.85 -14.11 8.58
C THR A 735 11.02 -15.40 8.56
N ALA A 736 9.71 -15.32 8.85
CA ALA A 736 8.80 -16.45 8.83
C ALA A 736 8.64 -17.01 7.41
N PHE A 737 8.45 -16.16 6.39
CA PHE A 737 8.43 -16.63 5.01
C PHE A 737 9.79 -17.10 4.50
N CYS A 738 10.91 -16.45 4.88
CA CYS A 738 12.25 -16.92 4.53
C CYS A 738 12.51 -18.34 5.06
N VAL A 739 12.17 -18.59 6.34
CA VAL A 739 12.24 -19.93 6.96
C VAL A 739 11.39 -20.94 6.19
N GLN A 740 10.13 -20.60 5.90
CA GLN A 740 9.24 -21.51 5.17
C GLN A 740 9.74 -21.83 3.76
N ALA A 741 10.24 -20.83 3.03
CA ALA A 741 10.87 -21.00 1.73
C ALA A 741 12.09 -21.94 1.83
N CYS A 742 12.95 -21.75 2.83
CA CYS A 742 14.15 -22.58 3.02
C CYS A 742 13.81 -24.05 3.33
N VAL A 743 12.83 -24.32 4.21
CA VAL A 743 12.41 -25.70 4.51
C VAL A 743 11.66 -26.33 3.34
N ASP A 744 10.72 -25.61 2.73
CA ASP A 744 9.90 -26.16 1.65
C ASP A 744 10.72 -26.54 0.41
N THR A 745 11.78 -25.79 0.11
CA THR A 745 12.69 -26.03 -1.02
C THR A 745 13.80 -27.04 -0.71
N GLY A 746 14.02 -27.38 0.56
CA GLY A 746 15.11 -28.26 1.00
C GLY A 746 16.48 -27.56 1.11
N LEU A 747 16.50 -26.23 1.21
CA LEU A 747 17.71 -25.47 1.57
C LEU A 747 18.04 -25.68 3.06
N ALA A 748 17.04 -25.67 3.94
CA ALA A 748 17.26 -25.83 5.38
C ALA A 748 17.94 -27.17 5.76
N ASP A 749 17.76 -28.22 4.94
CA ASP A 749 18.36 -29.53 5.11
C ASP A 749 19.90 -29.53 4.87
N MET A 750 20.42 -28.52 4.16
CA MET A 750 21.84 -28.41 3.79
C MET A 750 22.67 -27.90 4.97
N ASP A 751 23.74 -28.63 5.33
CA ASP A 751 24.53 -28.35 6.54
C ASP A 751 25.13 -26.94 6.60
N GLU A 752 25.43 -26.31 5.45
CA GLU A 752 25.91 -24.93 5.39
C GLU A 752 24.87 -23.91 5.91
N TYR A 753 23.58 -24.19 5.72
CA TYR A 753 22.50 -23.26 6.04
C TYR A 753 21.89 -23.47 7.43
N LYS A 754 22.25 -24.57 8.12
CA LYS A 754 21.69 -24.91 9.45
C LYS A 754 21.97 -23.86 10.52
N THR A 755 23.10 -23.15 10.46
CA THR A 755 23.38 -22.02 11.37
C THR A 755 22.42 -20.86 11.17
N TYR A 756 22.18 -20.45 9.91
CA TYR A 756 21.24 -19.37 9.57
C TYR A 756 19.81 -19.74 9.99
N MET A 757 19.43 -21.01 9.78
CA MET A 757 18.14 -21.56 10.22
C MET A 757 18.02 -21.60 11.76
N GLN A 758 19.06 -22.02 12.48
CA GLN A 758 19.08 -22.01 13.95
C GLN A 758 18.95 -20.59 14.52
N ASN A 759 19.56 -19.60 13.87
CA ASN A 759 19.45 -18.18 14.22
C ASN A 759 18.03 -17.64 13.96
N ALA A 760 17.42 -17.99 12.82
CA ALA A 760 16.04 -17.61 12.52
C ALA A 760 15.04 -18.23 13.51
N LEU A 761 15.25 -19.48 13.93
CA LEU A 761 14.46 -20.12 14.97
C LEU A 761 14.65 -19.43 16.35
N LYS A 762 15.88 -19.03 16.71
CA LYS A 762 16.14 -18.21 17.90
C LYS A 762 15.38 -16.87 17.85
N PHE A 763 15.37 -16.21 16.69
CA PHE A 763 14.59 -14.97 16.52
C PHE A 763 13.09 -15.18 16.74
N LEU A 764 12.52 -16.25 16.17
CA LEU A 764 11.11 -16.59 16.34
C LEU A 764 10.77 -16.91 17.80
N ASP A 765 11.66 -17.56 18.56
CA ASP A 765 11.49 -17.79 19.99
C ASP A 765 11.53 -16.48 20.80
N GLU A 766 12.50 -15.62 20.53
CA GLU A 766 12.60 -14.31 21.19
C GLU A 766 11.45 -13.34 20.86
N THR A 767 10.73 -13.60 19.76
CA THR A 767 9.67 -12.72 19.23
C THR A 767 8.26 -13.18 19.60
N GLN A 768 8.06 -14.42 20.05
CA GLN A 768 6.72 -14.88 20.46
C GLN A 768 6.26 -14.19 21.75
N ILE A 769 5.05 -13.65 21.74
CA ILE A 769 4.47 -12.92 22.86
C ILE A 769 3.98 -13.92 23.93
N ARG A 770 4.62 -13.90 25.10
CA ARG A 770 4.40 -14.91 26.17
C ARG A 770 3.26 -14.58 27.12
N HIS A 771 2.83 -13.32 27.14
CA HIS A 771 1.86 -12.77 28.10
C HIS A 771 0.91 -11.81 27.40
N ASN A 772 -0.35 -11.72 27.87
CA ASN A 772 -1.28 -10.70 27.39
C ASN A 772 -0.81 -9.30 27.82
N PRO A 773 -1.23 -8.24 27.11
CA PRO A 773 -0.94 -6.87 27.52
C PRO A 773 -1.50 -6.59 28.92
N ARG A 774 -0.84 -5.69 29.66
CA ARG A 774 -1.36 -5.17 30.91
C ARG A 774 -2.72 -4.52 30.65
N ASP A 775 -3.70 -4.89 31.47
CA ASP A 775 -5.07 -4.33 31.46
C ASP A 775 -5.74 -4.43 30.07
N TYR A 776 -5.39 -5.43 29.25
CA TYR A 776 -5.72 -5.51 27.80
C TYR A 776 -7.20 -5.27 27.44
N GLN A 777 -8.13 -5.81 28.23
CA GLN A 777 -9.57 -5.59 28.04
C GLN A 777 -9.97 -4.11 28.19
N ARG A 778 -9.32 -3.39 29.12
CA ARG A 778 -9.59 -1.98 29.45
C ARG A 778 -9.06 -1.01 28.40
N CYS A 779 -8.04 -1.41 27.65
CA CYS A 779 -7.54 -0.70 26.45
C CYS A 779 -8.00 -1.32 25.12
N TYR A 780 -9.04 -2.17 25.19
CA TYR A 780 -9.70 -2.77 24.02
C TYR A 780 -8.74 -3.55 23.11
N ARG A 781 -7.60 -4.04 23.62
CA ARG A 781 -6.67 -4.91 22.90
C ARG A 781 -7.23 -6.34 22.91
N HIS A 782 -7.15 -7.06 21.79
CA HIS A 782 -7.33 -8.50 21.80
C HIS A 782 -6.18 -9.18 22.60
N GLN A 783 -6.40 -10.41 23.03
CA GLN A 783 -5.36 -11.22 23.69
C GLN A 783 -4.18 -11.48 22.74
N SER A 784 -2.96 -11.49 23.25
CA SER A 784 -1.74 -11.72 22.45
C SER A 784 -0.77 -12.75 23.04
N LYS A 785 -1.08 -13.38 24.18
CA LYS A 785 -0.34 -14.56 24.64
C LYS A 785 -0.45 -15.67 23.57
N GLY A 786 0.69 -16.17 23.11
CA GLY A 786 0.82 -17.13 22.02
C GLY A 786 1.03 -16.48 20.65
N ALA A 787 0.78 -15.18 20.51
CA ALA A 787 0.90 -14.48 19.23
C ALA A 787 2.34 -14.34 18.75
N TRP A 788 2.50 -14.14 17.45
CA TRP A 788 3.66 -13.49 16.87
C TRP A 788 3.24 -12.16 16.21
N PRO A 789 3.89 -11.03 16.52
CA PRO A 789 3.61 -9.73 15.91
C PRO A 789 4.15 -9.64 14.47
N PHE A 790 3.71 -8.65 13.69
CA PHE A 790 4.26 -8.38 12.35
C PHE A 790 5.76 -8.01 12.39
N SER A 791 6.14 -7.17 13.35
CA SER A 791 7.50 -6.65 13.51
C SER A 791 8.28 -7.38 14.61
N THR A 792 8.19 -6.92 15.86
CA THR A 792 9.04 -7.33 16.99
C THR A 792 8.24 -7.50 18.28
N TYR A 793 8.80 -8.27 19.22
CA TYR A 793 8.21 -8.52 20.55
C TYR A 793 7.72 -7.23 21.24
N ASP A 794 8.53 -6.17 21.20
CA ASP A 794 8.25 -4.88 21.85
C ASP A 794 6.97 -4.21 21.35
N GLN A 795 6.63 -4.35 20.06
CA GLN A 795 5.39 -3.79 19.52
C GLN A 795 4.16 -4.49 20.12
N GLY A 796 4.28 -5.77 20.48
CA GLY A 796 3.32 -6.48 21.35
C GLY A 796 1.91 -6.71 20.78
N TYR A 797 1.68 -6.40 19.51
CA TYR A 797 0.39 -6.60 18.84
C TYR A 797 0.23 -8.03 18.32
N THR A 798 -0.97 -8.60 18.50
CA THR A 798 -1.34 -9.84 17.83
C THR A 798 -1.83 -9.56 16.41
N VAL A 799 -1.51 -10.41 15.45
CA VAL A 799 -2.11 -10.45 14.10
C VAL A 799 -2.32 -11.93 13.74
N SER A 800 -3.44 -12.27 13.11
CA SER A 800 -3.83 -13.69 12.92
C SER A 800 -2.95 -14.42 11.90
N ASP A 801 -2.60 -13.74 10.81
CA ASP A 801 -1.65 -14.22 9.81
C ASP A 801 -0.23 -14.32 10.37
N THR A 802 0.33 -13.25 10.95
CA THR A 802 1.70 -13.27 11.49
C THR A 802 1.87 -14.34 12.57
N THR A 803 0.84 -14.58 13.40
CA THR A 803 0.80 -15.68 14.36
C THR A 803 0.78 -17.04 13.68
N ALA A 804 -0.04 -17.23 12.65
CA ALA A 804 -0.14 -18.52 11.94
C ALA A 804 1.09 -18.81 11.06
N GLU A 805 1.68 -17.80 10.42
CA GLU A 805 2.92 -17.90 9.64
C GLU A 805 4.13 -18.13 10.55
N GLY A 806 4.19 -17.47 11.72
CA GLY A 806 5.18 -17.74 12.76
C GLY A 806 5.09 -19.18 13.29
N LEU A 807 3.87 -19.63 13.66
CA LEU A 807 3.59 -21.01 14.08
C LEU A 807 4.04 -22.02 13.02
N LYS A 808 3.67 -21.79 11.75
CA LYS A 808 3.99 -22.64 10.60
C LYS A 808 5.48 -22.68 10.28
N ALA A 809 6.19 -21.55 10.42
CA ALA A 809 7.64 -21.47 10.29
C ALA A 809 8.35 -22.27 11.40
N VAL A 810 7.92 -22.11 12.65
CA VAL A 810 8.48 -22.80 13.83
C VAL A 810 8.26 -24.32 13.75
N LEU A 811 7.05 -24.77 13.44
CA LEU A 811 6.74 -26.20 13.26
C LEU A 811 7.65 -26.86 12.22
N LYS A 812 7.84 -26.20 11.08
CA LYS A 812 8.68 -26.69 9.99
C LYS A 812 10.16 -26.72 10.34
N ILE A 813 10.71 -25.62 10.87
CA ILE A 813 12.16 -25.51 11.12
C ILE A 813 12.63 -26.35 12.30
N GLN A 814 11.78 -26.58 13.32
CA GLN A 814 12.08 -27.50 14.42
C GLN A 814 12.02 -28.98 14.02
N ALA A 815 11.52 -29.30 12.82
CA ALA A 815 11.47 -30.65 12.25
C ALA A 815 12.63 -30.94 11.27
N VAL A 816 13.57 -30.01 11.08
CA VAL A 816 14.73 -30.19 10.19
C VAL A 816 15.90 -30.88 10.92
N ASP A 817 16.43 -31.95 10.32
CA ASP A 817 17.51 -32.76 10.90
C ASP A 817 18.79 -31.93 11.17
N GLY A 818 19.10 -31.75 12.46
CA GLY A 818 20.26 -31.00 12.93
C GLY A 818 19.96 -29.58 13.42
N ILE A 819 18.73 -29.09 13.24
CA ILE A 819 18.25 -27.91 13.97
C ILE A 819 17.85 -28.35 15.39
N LYS A 820 18.24 -27.58 16.40
CA LYS A 820 17.84 -27.79 17.79
C LYS A 820 16.52 -27.04 18.07
N PRO A 821 15.43 -27.74 18.45
CA PRO A 821 14.22 -27.08 18.93
C PRO A 821 14.48 -26.23 20.18
N VAL A 822 13.77 -25.11 20.28
CA VAL A 822 13.84 -24.15 21.40
C VAL A 822 12.47 -23.72 21.90
N ILE A 823 11.41 -23.77 21.07
CA ILE A 823 10.02 -23.45 21.44
C ILE A 823 9.29 -24.76 21.81
N PRO A 824 8.92 -24.98 23.09
CA PRO A 824 8.17 -26.15 23.50
C PRO A 824 6.72 -26.14 23.01
N GLU A 825 6.16 -27.33 22.83
CA GLU A 825 4.75 -27.62 22.46
C GLU A 825 3.74 -26.66 23.11
N LYS A 826 3.84 -26.45 24.43
CA LYS A 826 2.93 -25.56 25.18
C LYS A 826 2.73 -24.18 24.53
N TYR A 827 3.79 -23.58 23.99
CA TYR A 827 3.69 -22.25 23.38
C TYR A 827 3.16 -22.29 21.93
N LEU A 828 3.27 -23.45 21.27
CA LEU A 828 2.59 -23.71 19.99
C LEU A 828 1.08 -23.88 20.23
N CYS A 829 0.71 -24.62 21.29
CA CYS A 829 -0.66 -24.75 21.78
C CYS A 829 -1.26 -23.40 22.19
N ASP A 830 -0.51 -22.55 22.90
CA ASP A 830 -0.93 -21.17 23.22
C ASP A 830 -1.26 -20.35 21.95
N SER A 831 -0.57 -20.61 20.83
CA SER A 831 -0.85 -19.97 19.53
C SER A 831 -2.15 -20.52 18.90
N VAL A 832 -2.40 -21.82 19.01
CA VAL A 832 -3.61 -22.47 18.50
C VAL A 832 -4.85 -22.04 19.28
N ASP A 833 -4.78 -21.96 20.62
CA ASP A 833 -5.86 -21.44 21.46
C ASP A 833 -6.20 -19.99 21.12
N LEU A 834 -5.19 -19.15 20.87
CA LEU A 834 -5.35 -17.78 20.38
C LEU A 834 -6.06 -17.75 19.02
N LEU A 835 -5.55 -18.50 18.03
CA LEU A 835 -6.10 -18.50 16.67
C LEU A 835 -7.54 -19.01 16.63
N ILE A 836 -7.90 -20.08 17.35
CA ILE A 836 -9.31 -20.51 17.44
C ILE A 836 -10.20 -19.40 18.03
N GLY A 837 -9.67 -18.62 18.98
CA GLY A 837 -10.35 -17.45 19.56
C GLY A 837 -10.48 -16.21 18.65
N MET A 838 -9.89 -16.22 17.45
CA MET A 838 -9.91 -15.10 16.48
C MET A 838 -10.87 -15.31 15.29
N GLN A 839 -11.61 -16.42 15.22
CA GLN A 839 -12.53 -16.67 14.09
C GLN A 839 -13.80 -15.81 14.20
N ASN A 840 -14.16 -15.13 13.10
CA ASN A 840 -15.31 -14.25 13.07
C ASN A 840 -16.64 -14.98 12.83
N PRO A 841 -17.79 -14.33 13.11
CA PRO A 841 -19.12 -14.85 12.74
C PRO A 841 -19.35 -15.00 11.23
N ASP A 842 -18.51 -14.40 10.37
CA ASP A 842 -18.52 -14.62 8.92
C ASP A 842 -17.50 -15.69 8.48
N ASP A 843 -17.12 -16.59 9.39
CA ASP A 843 -16.20 -17.74 9.24
C ASP A 843 -14.74 -17.42 8.88
N GLY A 844 -14.45 -16.20 8.44
CA GLY A 844 -13.10 -15.74 8.13
C GLY A 844 -12.33 -15.22 9.34
N PHE A 845 -11.10 -14.79 9.07
CA PHE A 845 -10.21 -14.13 10.01
C PHE A 845 -9.91 -12.72 9.56
N ALA A 846 -9.93 -11.81 10.52
CA ALA A 846 -9.50 -10.42 10.36
C ALA A 846 -8.05 -10.23 10.83
N SER A 847 -7.55 -8.99 10.80
CA SER A 847 -6.12 -8.71 10.99
C SER A 847 -5.68 -8.86 12.45
N TYR A 848 -5.86 -7.82 13.27
CA TYR A 848 -5.41 -7.80 14.66
C TYR A 848 -6.48 -8.34 15.62
N GLU A 849 -7.77 -8.15 15.31
CA GLU A 849 -8.86 -8.41 16.26
C GLU A 849 -10.14 -8.92 15.60
N LEU A 850 -11.08 -9.41 16.41
CA LEU A 850 -12.43 -9.76 15.96
C LEU A 850 -13.20 -8.54 15.40
N ILE A 851 -14.15 -8.79 14.50
CA ILE A 851 -15.07 -7.77 13.96
C ILE A 851 -16.04 -7.30 15.05
N ARG A 852 -15.79 -6.12 15.62
CA ARG A 852 -16.59 -5.52 16.72
C ARG A 852 -17.70 -4.58 16.26
N GLY A 853 -17.76 -4.22 14.98
CA GLY A 853 -18.75 -3.27 14.44
C GLY A 853 -19.38 -3.75 13.12
N PRO A 854 -20.57 -3.26 12.75
CA PRO A 854 -21.22 -3.59 11.49
C PRO A 854 -20.60 -2.80 10.33
N LYS A 855 -20.57 -3.39 9.13
CA LYS A 855 -20.01 -2.78 7.91
C LYS A 855 -20.63 -1.41 7.54
N LEU A 856 -21.82 -1.09 8.07
CA LEU A 856 -22.44 0.23 7.98
C LEU A 856 -21.58 1.36 8.57
N MET A 857 -20.67 1.07 9.51
CA MET A 857 -19.73 2.03 10.09
C MET A 857 -18.84 2.71 9.03
N GLU A 858 -18.56 2.05 7.90
CA GLU A 858 -17.75 2.62 6.81
C GLU A 858 -18.40 3.88 6.20
N HIS A 859 -19.73 4.05 6.32
CA HIS A 859 -20.41 5.29 5.91
C HIS A 859 -20.01 6.51 6.74
N LEU A 860 -19.28 6.32 7.85
CA LEU A 860 -18.75 7.36 8.74
C LEU A 860 -17.24 7.60 8.55
N ASN A 861 -16.59 6.96 7.56
CA ASN A 861 -15.17 7.12 7.26
C ASN A 861 -14.84 8.59 6.90
N THR A 862 -14.06 9.27 7.76
CA THR A 862 -13.63 10.66 7.61
C THR A 862 -12.29 10.85 6.91
N ALA A 863 -11.60 9.79 6.48
CA ALA A 863 -10.26 9.89 5.92
C ALA A 863 -10.23 10.52 4.52
N ALA A 864 -11.22 10.18 3.68
CA ALA A 864 -11.28 10.47 2.22
C ALA A 864 -10.14 9.84 1.37
N ILE A 865 -8.96 9.58 1.96
CA ILE A 865 -7.78 8.96 1.31
C ILE A 865 -7.69 7.43 1.48
N PHE A 866 -8.49 6.82 2.35
CA PHE A 866 -8.45 5.38 2.66
C PHE A 866 -9.85 4.78 2.69
N LYS A 867 -9.99 3.49 2.36
CA LYS A 867 -11.25 2.74 2.39
C LYS A 867 -11.15 1.43 3.17
N ASP A 868 -12.28 0.99 3.70
CA ASP A 868 -12.44 -0.22 4.50
C ASP A 868 -11.56 -0.12 5.76
N ILE A 869 -11.79 0.96 6.54
CA ILE A 869 -10.98 1.34 7.72
C ILE A 869 -11.77 1.38 9.03
N MET A 870 -13.10 1.46 9.01
CA MET A 870 -13.84 1.81 10.22
C MET A 870 -14.00 0.65 11.21
N ILE A 871 -13.79 -0.58 10.77
CA ILE A 871 -13.87 -1.82 11.56
C ILE A 871 -12.80 -2.81 11.06
N GLU A 872 -12.51 -3.84 11.85
CA GLU A 872 -11.88 -5.05 11.30
C GLU A 872 -12.78 -5.68 10.22
N TYR A 873 -12.18 -6.31 9.22
CA TYR A 873 -12.86 -7.07 8.17
C TYR A 873 -12.18 -8.44 8.04
N SER A 874 -12.92 -9.50 7.72
CA SER A 874 -12.29 -10.79 7.39
C SER A 874 -11.64 -10.72 6.00
N TYR A 875 -10.39 -11.17 5.89
CA TYR A 875 -9.57 -11.13 4.67
C TYR A 875 -9.21 -12.54 4.17
N VAL A 876 -8.93 -12.70 2.88
CA VAL A 876 -8.59 -14.02 2.30
C VAL A 876 -7.23 -14.50 2.77
N GLU A 877 -6.28 -13.58 2.90
CA GLU A 877 -4.90 -13.83 3.30
C GLU A 877 -4.84 -14.28 4.76
N CYS A 878 -5.38 -13.48 5.68
CA CYS A 878 -5.50 -13.80 7.10
C CYS A 878 -6.18 -15.16 7.32
N THR A 879 -7.32 -15.39 6.66
CA THR A 879 -8.06 -16.67 6.76
C THR A 879 -7.25 -17.86 6.25
N THR A 880 -6.50 -17.67 5.16
CA THR A 880 -5.65 -18.71 4.57
C THR A 880 -4.46 -19.03 5.47
N SER A 881 -3.76 -18.02 5.99
CA SER A 881 -2.62 -18.23 6.89
C SER A 881 -3.02 -19.05 8.11
N VAL A 882 -4.18 -18.76 8.71
CA VAL A 882 -4.72 -19.57 9.82
C VAL A 882 -5.01 -21.01 9.40
N VAL A 883 -5.66 -21.25 8.25
CA VAL A 883 -5.83 -22.62 7.72
C VAL A 883 -4.50 -23.34 7.55
N LEU A 884 -3.49 -22.67 6.97
CA LEU A 884 -2.17 -23.24 6.73
C LEU A 884 -1.41 -23.55 8.03
N GLY A 885 -1.42 -22.64 9.00
CA GLY A 885 -0.77 -22.84 10.31
C GLY A 885 -1.41 -23.95 11.13
N LEU A 886 -2.75 -23.98 11.20
CA LEU A 886 -3.51 -25.01 11.89
C LEU A 886 -3.39 -26.40 11.22
N THR A 887 -3.34 -26.43 9.88
CA THR A 887 -3.12 -27.68 9.12
C THR A 887 -1.69 -28.19 9.26
N GLU A 888 -0.68 -27.32 9.43
CA GLU A 888 0.68 -27.73 9.76
C GLU A 888 0.76 -28.29 11.18
N PHE A 889 0.15 -27.60 12.15
CA PHE A 889 0.17 -27.99 13.57
C PHE A 889 -0.37 -29.41 13.79
N ARG A 890 -1.50 -29.76 13.17
CA ARG A 890 -2.12 -31.09 13.29
C ARG A 890 -1.29 -32.25 12.72
N LYS A 891 -0.23 -31.99 11.94
CA LYS A 891 0.71 -33.04 11.49
C LYS A 891 1.62 -33.50 12.62
N SER A 892 1.99 -32.58 13.52
CA SER A 892 2.84 -32.84 14.69
C SER A 892 2.04 -33.17 15.94
N TYR A 893 0.87 -32.53 16.12
CA TYR A 893 0.03 -32.61 17.31
C TYR A 893 -1.43 -32.94 16.91
N PRO A 894 -1.71 -34.18 16.45
CA PRO A 894 -3.02 -34.53 15.88
C PRO A 894 -4.17 -34.52 16.89
N ASP A 895 -3.88 -34.79 18.18
CA ASP A 895 -4.89 -34.96 19.22
C ASP A 895 -5.27 -33.66 19.94
N TYR A 896 -4.39 -32.66 19.98
CA TYR A 896 -4.63 -31.41 20.71
C TYR A 896 -5.73 -30.59 20.00
N ARG A 897 -6.86 -30.40 20.69
CA ARG A 897 -8.06 -29.67 20.20
C ARG A 897 -8.51 -30.10 18.79
N ALA A 898 -8.33 -31.37 18.45
CA ALA A 898 -8.48 -31.91 17.10
C ALA A 898 -9.79 -31.50 16.38
N ASN A 899 -10.91 -31.57 17.10
CA ASN A 899 -12.24 -31.22 16.59
C ASN A 899 -12.38 -29.71 16.36
N ASP A 900 -12.01 -28.88 17.34
CA ASP A 900 -12.11 -27.42 17.28
C ASP A 900 -11.26 -26.86 16.13
N ILE A 901 -10.06 -27.41 15.92
CA ILE A 901 -9.18 -27.04 14.81
C ILE A 901 -9.80 -27.48 13.46
N GLN A 902 -10.40 -28.68 13.39
CA GLN A 902 -11.07 -29.15 12.18
C GLN A 902 -12.26 -28.23 11.81
N GLU A 903 -13.13 -27.92 12.77
CA GLU A 903 -14.25 -26.99 12.56
C GLU A 903 -13.76 -25.60 12.13
N THR A 904 -12.73 -25.07 12.79
CA THR A 904 -12.12 -23.78 12.44
C THR A 904 -11.64 -23.77 10.99
N ILE A 905 -10.93 -24.82 10.56
CA ILE A 905 -10.45 -24.99 9.18
C ILE A 905 -11.61 -25.10 8.18
N ASP A 906 -12.61 -25.93 8.45
CA ASP A 906 -13.73 -26.14 7.52
C ASP A 906 -14.57 -24.86 7.33
N ARG A 907 -14.80 -24.12 8.42
CA ARG A 907 -15.43 -22.79 8.38
C ARG A 907 -14.60 -21.78 7.60
N ALA A 908 -13.29 -21.69 7.86
CA ALA A 908 -12.38 -20.82 7.13
C ALA A 908 -12.34 -21.14 5.61
N LEU A 909 -12.40 -22.42 5.24
CA LEU A 909 -12.52 -22.85 3.84
C LEU A 909 -13.87 -22.47 3.21
N MET A 910 -14.97 -22.48 3.97
CA MET A 910 -16.26 -21.95 3.50
C MET A 910 -16.18 -20.45 3.24
N PHE A 911 -15.49 -19.67 4.08
CA PHE A 911 -15.22 -18.25 3.79
C PHE A 911 -14.44 -18.07 2.49
N ILE A 912 -13.25 -18.70 2.35
CA ILE A 912 -12.39 -18.58 1.17
C ILE A 912 -13.15 -18.89 -0.13
N LYS A 913 -13.99 -19.93 -0.13
CA LYS A 913 -14.85 -20.29 -1.28
C LYS A 913 -15.94 -19.25 -1.54
N ARG A 914 -16.59 -18.75 -0.49
CA ARG A 914 -17.70 -17.78 -0.55
C ARG A 914 -17.28 -16.40 -1.04
N ILE A 915 -16.02 -16.01 -0.89
CA ILE A 915 -15.48 -14.74 -1.36
C ILE A 915 -14.69 -14.82 -2.69
N GLN A 916 -14.62 -16.00 -3.32
CA GLN A 916 -14.07 -16.11 -4.68
C GLN A 916 -14.99 -15.36 -5.66
N ARG A 917 -14.40 -14.57 -6.55
CA ARG A 917 -15.14 -13.81 -7.58
C ARG A 917 -15.69 -14.72 -8.69
N PRO A 918 -16.70 -14.28 -9.46
CA PRO A 918 -17.20 -15.01 -10.62
C PRO A 918 -16.15 -15.27 -11.71
N ASP A 919 -15.13 -14.41 -11.81
CA ASP A 919 -13.97 -14.57 -12.71
C ASP A 919 -12.94 -15.62 -12.20
N GLY A 920 -13.07 -16.10 -10.96
CA GLY A 920 -12.19 -17.08 -10.33
C GLY A 920 -11.11 -16.48 -9.44
N GLY A 921 -10.89 -15.16 -9.47
CA GLY A 921 -9.90 -14.49 -8.64
C GLY A 921 -10.34 -14.24 -7.20
N TRP A 922 -9.38 -13.84 -6.37
CA TRP A 922 -9.60 -13.22 -5.06
C TRP A 922 -8.93 -11.85 -5.05
N VAL A 923 -9.47 -10.89 -4.29
CA VAL A 923 -8.92 -9.52 -4.24
C VAL A 923 -7.98 -9.39 -3.06
N GLY A 924 -6.72 -9.01 -3.32
CA GLY A 924 -5.75 -8.67 -2.29
C GLY A 924 -6.15 -7.44 -1.48
N SER A 925 -5.78 -7.46 -0.21
CA SER A 925 -5.97 -6.36 0.75
C SER A 925 -4.67 -5.94 1.43
N TRP A 926 -3.66 -6.82 1.45
CA TRP A 926 -2.34 -6.58 2.05
C TRP A 926 -1.16 -6.61 1.05
N GLY A 927 -1.38 -7.20 -0.12
CA GLY A 927 -0.40 -7.29 -1.22
C GLY A 927 -1.08 -7.19 -2.59
N ILE A 928 -0.34 -6.73 -3.60
CA ILE A 928 -0.85 -6.38 -4.93
C ILE A 928 -0.83 -7.60 -5.86
N CYS A 929 -1.96 -8.09 -6.36
CA CYS A 929 -3.31 -7.96 -5.83
C CYS A 929 -4.01 -9.33 -5.89
N PHE A 930 -4.34 -9.80 -7.09
CA PHE A 930 -5.01 -11.07 -7.33
C PHE A 930 -4.02 -12.24 -7.37
N THR A 931 -2.80 -12.05 -7.87
CA THR A 931 -1.74 -13.08 -7.82
C THR A 931 -1.37 -13.39 -6.38
N TYR A 932 -1.19 -12.36 -5.56
CA TYR A 932 -0.96 -12.46 -4.12
C TYR A 932 -2.09 -13.22 -3.42
N ALA A 933 -3.33 -12.74 -3.51
CA ALA A 933 -4.49 -13.39 -2.91
C ALA A 933 -4.71 -14.85 -3.37
N SER A 934 -4.41 -15.16 -4.64
CA SER A 934 -4.50 -16.52 -5.19
C SER A 934 -3.40 -17.45 -4.64
N GLN A 935 -2.19 -16.95 -4.38
CA GLN A 935 -1.10 -17.70 -3.76
C GLN A 935 -1.47 -18.16 -2.34
N PHE A 936 -2.21 -17.33 -1.61
CA PHE A 936 -2.83 -17.75 -0.36
C PHE A 936 -3.94 -18.77 -0.63
N ALA A 937 -5.05 -18.36 -1.24
CA ALA A 937 -6.27 -19.18 -1.34
C ALA A 937 -6.03 -20.59 -1.92
N LEU A 938 -5.23 -20.71 -2.98
CA LEU A 938 -4.92 -22.01 -3.60
C LEU A 938 -3.99 -22.88 -2.75
N GLN A 939 -3.15 -22.31 -1.89
CA GLN A 939 -2.37 -23.08 -0.92
C GLN A 939 -3.25 -23.62 0.23
N ALA A 940 -4.19 -22.84 0.76
CA ALA A 940 -5.14 -23.36 1.76
C ALA A 940 -5.96 -24.53 1.21
N LEU A 941 -6.53 -24.39 0.01
CA LEU A 941 -7.25 -25.46 -0.67
C LEU A 941 -6.36 -26.70 -0.88
N ALA A 942 -5.14 -26.52 -1.38
CA ALA A 942 -4.17 -27.60 -1.59
C ALA A 942 -3.76 -28.33 -0.29
N SER A 943 -3.75 -27.62 0.85
CA SER A 943 -3.38 -28.17 2.17
C SER A 943 -4.39 -29.20 2.69
N VAL A 944 -5.66 -29.08 2.28
CA VAL A 944 -6.76 -30.01 2.58
C VAL A 944 -7.15 -30.88 1.39
N GLY A 945 -6.24 -31.10 0.44
CA GLY A 945 -6.43 -32.02 -0.68
C GLY A 945 -7.32 -31.52 -1.82
N GLN A 946 -7.66 -30.22 -1.85
CA GLN A 946 -8.46 -29.60 -2.91
C GLN A 946 -7.55 -28.98 -3.97
N TYR A 947 -7.45 -29.67 -5.11
CA TYR A 947 -6.58 -29.38 -6.25
C TYR A 947 -7.41 -29.04 -7.50
N TYR A 948 -6.74 -28.61 -8.58
CA TYR A 948 -7.35 -28.32 -9.87
C TYR A 948 -8.28 -29.43 -10.37
N GLU A 949 -7.88 -30.69 -10.20
CA GLU A 949 -8.64 -31.85 -10.68
C GLU A 949 -10.00 -32.01 -9.96
N ASN A 950 -10.03 -31.85 -8.64
CA ASN A 950 -11.16 -32.26 -7.78
C ASN A 950 -11.93 -31.09 -7.12
N SER A 951 -11.51 -29.84 -7.29
CA SER A 951 -12.17 -28.67 -6.70
C SER A 951 -12.45 -27.57 -7.74
N GLU A 952 -13.71 -27.22 -7.92
CA GLU A 952 -14.13 -26.15 -8.85
C GLU A 952 -13.53 -24.80 -8.47
N THR A 953 -13.47 -24.50 -7.16
CA THR A 953 -12.83 -23.29 -6.62
C THR A 953 -11.35 -23.23 -7.00
N ALA A 954 -10.63 -24.35 -6.84
CA ALA A 954 -9.21 -24.41 -7.21
C ALA A 954 -9.03 -24.31 -8.74
N ARG A 955 -9.90 -24.96 -9.52
CA ARG A 955 -9.91 -24.88 -10.98
C ARG A 955 -10.04 -23.45 -11.47
N LYS A 956 -11.08 -22.74 -11.02
CA LYS A 956 -11.35 -21.33 -11.33
C LYS A 956 -10.19 -20.41 -10.94
N GLY A 957 -9.56 -20.63 -9.78
CA GLY A 957 -8.40 -19.84 -9.36
C GLY A 957 -7.18 -20.01 -10.28
N CYS A 958 -6.92 -21.23 -10.73
CA CYS A 958 -5.86 -21.46 -11.72
C CYS A 958 -6.23 -20.91 -13.11
N ASP A 959 -7.45 -21.15 -13.58
CA ASP A 959 -7.91 -20.69 -14.91
C ASP A 959 -7.87 -19.15 -14.98
N PHE A 960 -8.23 -18.45 -13.89
CA PHE A 960 -8.04 -17.01 -13.73
C PHE A 960 -6.58 -16.61 -13.91
N LEU A 961 -5.65 -17.21 -13.16
CA LEU A 961 -4.22 -16.90 -13.28
C LEU A 961 -3.69 -17.15 -14.69
N ILE A 962 -4.05 -18.28 -15.32
CA ILE A 962 -3.63 -18.61 -16.69
C ILE A 962 -4.17 -17.59 -17.71
N SER A 963 -5.37 -17.04 -17.50
CA SER A 963 -5.91 -15.95 -18.33
C SER A 963 -5.16 -14.62 -18.21
N LYS A 964 -4.22 -14.51 -17.27
CA LYS A 964 -3.42 -13.32 -16.93
C LYS A 964 -1.91 -13.49 -17.16
N GLN A 965 -1.48 -14.58 -17.77
CA GLN A 965 -0.07 -14.77 -18.12
C GLN A 965 0.32 -13.88 -19.31
N ASN A 966 1.42 -13.12 -19.17
CA ASN A 966 1.99 -12.31 -20.24
C ASN A 966 2.70 -13.17 -21.30
N GLU A 967 2.97 -12.60 -22.48
CA GLU A 967 3.62 -13.30 -23.59
C GLU A 967 5.01 -13.86 -23.19
N ASP A 968 5.75 -13.11 -22.37
CA ASP A 968 7.05 -13.45 -21.80
C ASP A 968 7.01 -14.60 -20.77
N GLY A 969 5.81 -15.01 -20.34
CA GLY A 969 5.61 -16.09 -19.37
C GLY A 969 5.42 -15.67 -17.93
N GLY A 970 5.58 -14.38 -17.61
CA GLY A 970 5.37 -13.90 -16.26
C GLY A 970 3.94 -13.40 -16.00
N TRP A 971 3.78 -12.80 -14.82
CA TRP A 971 2.61 -12.05 -14.38
C TRP A 971 3.08 -10.72 -13.81
N GLY A 972 2.28 -9.67 -13.92
CA GLY A 972 2.55 -8.37 -13.33
C GLY A 972 1.26 -7.59 -13.12
N GLU A 973 1.05 -7.07 -11.92
CA GLU A 973 -0.15 -6.30 -11.53
C GLU A 973 0.22 -4.86 -11.19
N SER A 974 -0.51 -3.88 -11.73
CA SER A 974 -0.42 -2.49 -11.29
C SER A 974 -1.10 -2.32 -9.93
N TYR A 975 -0.61 -1.40 -9.09
CA TYR A 975 -1.27 -1.01 -7.84
C TYR A 975 -2.73 -0.56 -8.03
N HIS A 976 -3.07 0.00 -9.20
CA HIS A 976 -4.43 0.34 -9.60
C HIS A 976 -5.41 -0.84 -9.44
N SER A 977 -4.92 -2.08 -9.53
CA SER A 977 -5.71 -3.29 -9.30
C SER A 977 -6.36 -3.34 -7.91
N CYS A 978 -5.72 -2.73 -6.91
CA CYS A 978 -6.27 -2.64 -5.56
C CYS A 978 -7.36 -1.57 -5.48
N GLU A 979 -7.10 -0.40 -6.07
CA GLU A 979 -7.97 0.77 -6.04
C GLU A 979 -9.36 0.49 -6.63
N ILE A 980 -9.39 -0.13 -7.83
CA ILE A 980 -10.64 -0.51 -8.52
C ILE A 980 -11.10 -1.92 -8.17
N SER A 981 -10.23 -2.74 -7.54
CA SER A 981 -10.50 -4.15 -7.23
C SER A 981 -10.87 -4.98 -8.47
N GLU A 982 -10.12 -4.81 -9.56
CA GLU A 982 -10.09 -5.61 -10.78
C GLU A 982 -8.63 -5.82 -11.22
N TYR A 983 -8.29 -6.86 -11.97
CA TYR A 983 -6.90 -7.09 -12.40
C TYR A 983 -6.48 -6.10 -13.49
N VAL A 984 -5.53 -5.22 -13.17
CA VAL A 984 -4.89 -4.27 -14.10
C VAL A 984 -3.44 -4.70 -14.34
N ASP A 985 -3.07 -4.92 -15.61
CA ASP A 985 -1.71 -5.33 -15.98
C ASP A 985 -0.69 -4.24 -15.62
N HIS A 986 0.47 -4.62 -15.06
CA HIS A 986 1.52 -3.66 -14.71
C HIS A 986 2.06 -2.94 -15.97
N PRO A 987 2.30 -1.61 -15.96
CA PRO A 987 2.64 -0.84 -17.16
C PRO A 987 3.94 -1.28 -17.87
N ASP A 988 4.86 -1.88 -17.12
CA ASP A 988 6.14 -2.43 -17.60
C ASP A 988 6.11 -3.96 -17.84
N GLY A 989 4.92 -4.58 -17.79
CA GLY A 989 4.73 -6.02 -17.99
C GLY A 989 5.08 -6.83 -16.74
N SER A 990 5.53 -8.07 -16.94
CA SER A 990 5.73 -9.05 -15.85
C SER A 990 6.66 -8.55 -14.74
N GLN A 991 6.32 -8.89 -13.50
CA GLN A 991 7.09 -8.62 -12.28
C GLN A 991 7.49 -9.96 -11.63
N VAL A 992 8.71 -10.10 -11.12
CA VAL A 992 9.22 -11.38 -10.57
C VAL A 992 8.43 -11.84 -9.34
N VAL A 993 7.91 -10.91 -8.54
CA VAL A 993 7.13 -11.20 -7.33
C VAL A 993 5.73 -11.71 -7.69
N ASN A 994 4.97 -11.01 -8.55
CA ASN A 994 3.67 -11.50 -9.04
C ASN A 994 3.81 -12.83 -9.79
N THR A 995 4.88 -12.98 -10.58
CA THR A 995 5.22 -14.24 -11.26
C THR A 995 5.45 -15.36 -10.25
N ALA A 996 6.22 -15.11 -9.18
CA ALA A 996 6.45 -16.10 -8.12
C ALA A 996 5.16 -16.49 -7.39
N PHE A 997 4.28 -15.53 -7.06
CA PHE A 997 2.96 -15.82 -6.48
C PHE A 997 2.11 -16.71 -7.40
N ALA A 998 1.99 -16.38 -8.68
CA ALA A 998 1.23 -17.17 -9.65
C ALA A 998 1.81 -18.59 -9.81
N LEU A 999 3.13 -18.75 -9.88
CA LEU A 999 3.78 -20.06 -9.96
C LEU A 999 3.55 -20.91 -8.71
N LEU A 1000 3.70 -20.32 -7.51
CA LEU A 1000 3.43 -20.99 -6.24
C LEU A 1000 1.96 -21.42 -6.13
N SER A 1001 1.03 -20.61 -6.66
CA SER A 1001 -0.39 -20.92 -6.77
C SER A 1001 -0.66 -22.16 -7.64
N LEU A 1002 -0.18 -22.13 -8.88
CA LEU A 1002 -0.43 -23.17 -9.89
C LEU A 1002 0.21 -24.51 -9.49
N MET A 1003 1.41 -24.47 -8.88
CA MET A 1003 2.08 -25.65 -8.36
C MET A 1003 1.37 -26.25 -7.13
N ALA A 1004 0.91 -25.42 -6.19
CA ALA A 1004 0.16 -25.91 -5.02
C ALA A 1004 -1.15 -26.59 -5.44
N ALA A 1005 -1.89 -25.97 -6.37
CA ALA A 1005 -3.13 -26.50 -6.92
C ALA A 1005 -2.95 -27.70 -7.88
N LYS A 1006 -1.72 -28.10 -8.22
CA LYS A 1006 -1.40 -29.15 -9.21
C LYS A 1006 -2.04 -28.89 -10.58
N TYR A 1007 -1.88 -27.67 -11.10
CA TYR A 1007 -2.39 -27.30 -12.43
C TYR A 1007 -1.80 -28.22 -13.54
N PRO A 1008 -2.62 -28.76 -14.46
CA PRO A 1008 -2.22 -29.91 -15.29
C PRO A 1008 -1.36 -29.60 -16.53
N ASP A 1009 -1.44 -28.41 -17.15
CA ASP A 1009 -0.45 -28.03 -18.18
C ASP A 1009 0.75 -27.37 -17.51
N ARG A 1010 1.92 -27.99 -17.66
CA ARG A 1010 3.18 -27.52 -17.10
C ARG A 1010 3.77 -26.33 -17.89
N LYS A 1011 3.45 -26.14 -19.17
CA LYS A 1011 4.12 -25.15 -20.03
C LYS A 1011 4.00 -23.69 -19.53
N PRO A 1012 2.85 -23.22 -19.00
CA PRO A 1012 2.77 -21.91 -18.36
C PRO A 1012 3.72 -21.77 -17.17
N ILE A 1013 3.88 -22.84 -16.38
CA ILE A 1013 4.77 -22.86 -15.21
C ILE A 1013 6.24 -22.84 -15.66
N ASP A 1014 6.61 -23.65 -16.66
CA ASP A 1014 7.96 -23.67 -17.25
C ASP A 1014 8.38 -22.29 -17.78
N LYS A 1015 7.45 -21.58 -18.45
CA LYS A 1015 7.64 -20.21 -18.96
C LYS A 1015 7.93 -19.20 -17.83
N GLY A 1016 7.09 -19.13 -16.80
CA GLY A 1016 7.29 -18.16 -15.70
C GLY A 1016 8.55 -18.44 -14.89
N ILE A 1017 8.90 -19.73 -14.74
CA ILE A 1017 10.15 -20.17 -14.13
C ILE A 1017 11.37 -19.71 -14.94
N LYS A 1018 11.31 -19.81 -16.28
CA LYS A 1018 12.33 -19.29 -17.18
C LYS A 1018 12.52 -17.78 -16.99
N LEU A 1019 11.44 -17.00 -16.94
CA LEU A 1019 11.50 -15.54 -16.70
C LEU A 1019 12.19 -15.20 -15.36
N ILE A 1020 11.88 -15.91 -14.26
CA ILE A 1020 12.56 -15.69 -12.97
C ILE A 1020 14.05 -16.03 -13.06
N MET A 1021 14.42 -17.10 -13.78
CA MET A 1021 15.84 -17.45 -13.99
C MET A 1021 16.58 -16.43 -14.87
N GLU A 1022 15.94 -15.92 -15.93
CA GLU A 1022 16.52 -14.94 -16.85
C GLU A 1022 16.74 -13.56 -16.21
N ARG A 1023 15.92 -13.19 -15.20
CA ARG A 1023 16.09 -11.95 -14.42
C ARG A 1023 17.04 -12.08 -13.22
N GLN A 1024 17.56 -13.28 -12.90
CA GLN A 1024 18.51 -13.46 -11.79
C GLN A 1024 19.89 -12.88 -12.15
N GLN A 1025 20.42 -12.02 -11.28
CA GLN A 1025 21.67 -11.32 -11.50
C GLN A 1025 22.91 -12.24 -11.34
N PRO A 1026 24.09 -11.86 -11.89
CA PRO A 1026 25.30 -12.68 -11.80
C PRO A 1026 25.74 -13.03 -10.38
N ASN A 1027 25.47 -12.18 -9.39
CA ASN A 1027 25.72 -12.41 -7.96
C ASN A 1027 24.62 -13.21 -7.23
N GLY A 1028 23.48 -13.46 -7.88
CA GLY A 1028 22.33 -14.20 -7.34
C GLY A 1028 21.12 -13.35 -6.94
N GLU A 1029 21.24 -12.02 -6.88
CA GLU A 1029 20.10 -11.16 -6.51
C GLU A 1029 19.03 -11.05 -7.60
N TRP A 1030 17.84 -10.56 -7.22
CA TRP A 1030 16.87 -9.98 -8.15
C TRP A 1030 16.77 -8.49 -7.85
N LEU A 1031 16.66 -7.68 -8.90
CA LEU A 1031 16.53 -6.23 -8.79
C LEU A 1031 15.14 -5.85 -8.25
N GLN A 1032 15.02 -4.65 -7.69
CA GLN A 1032 13.71 -4.11 -7.33
C GLN A 1032 12.91 -3.81 -8.60
N GLU A 1033 11.63 -4.17 -8.58
CA GLU A 1033 10.65 -3.87 -9.63
C GLU A 1033 9.47 -3.12 -8.96
N GLY A 1034 8.26 -3.13 -9.53
CA GLY A 1034 7.10 -2.41 -8.96
C GLY A 1034 6.75 -2.83 -7.51
N ILE A 1035 6.12 -1.92 -6.77
CA ILE A 1035 5.82 -2.11 -5.33
C ILE A 1035 4.88 -3.30 -5.08
N GLU A 1036 5.11 -4.04 -3.99
CA GLU A 1036 4.45 -5.34 -3.75
C GLU A 1036 3.25 -5.28 -2.79
N GLY A 1037 3.23 -4.32 -1.86
CA GLY A 1037 2.29 -4.24 -0.74
C GLY A 1037 1.24 -3.13 -0.87
N VAL A 1038 0.11 -3.32 -0.20
CA VAL A 1038 -1.00 -2.35 -0.13
C VAL A 1038 -1.66 -2.37 1.24
N PHE A 1039 -2.28 -1.27 1.66
CA PHE A 1039 -3.28 -1.26 2.72
C PHE A 1039 -4.42 -0.28 2.40
N ASN A 1040 -5.62 -0.58 2.93
CA ASN A 1040 -6.84 0.23 2.82
C ASN A 1040 -7.14 0.76 1.39
N LYS A 1041 -6.91 -0.12 0.39
CA LYS A 1041 -7.11 0.03 -1.06
C LYS A 1041 -6.22 1.03 -1.81
N TYR A 1042 -5.84 2.15 -1.21
CA TYR A 1042 -5.25 3.29 -1.94
C TYR A 1042 -3.82 3.66 -1.50
N CYS A 1043 -3.24 3.00 -0.49
CA CYS A 1043 -1.88 3.29 -0.05
C CYS A 1043 -0.98 2.08 -0.23
N MET A 1044 0.13 2.27 -0.95
CA MET A 1044 1.06 1.20 -1.28
C MET A 1044 2.28 1.23 -0.35
N ILE A 1045 2.88 0.05 -0.12
CA ILE A 1045 4.01 -0.14 0.79
C ILE A 1045 4.95 -1.22 0.25
N ALA A 1046 6.26 -0.98 0.31
CA ALA A 1046 7.26 -1.86 -0.28
C ALA A 1046 7.54 -3.05 0.63
N TYR A 1047 7.78 -4.23 0.03
CA TYR A 1047 8.32 -5.40 0.70
C TYR A 1047 9.58 -5.88 -0.06
N PRO A 1048 10.71 -5.15 -0.01
CA PRO A 1048 11.85 -5.41 -0.90
C PRO A 1048 12.54 -6.78 -0.69
N ASN A 1049 12.21 -7.48 0.40
CA ASN A 1049 12.61 -8.86 0.66
C ASN A 1049 11.84 -9.90 -0.18
N PHE A 1050 10.64 -9.58 -0.69
CA PHE A 1050 9.79 -10.52 -1.43
C PHE A 1050 10.44 -11.04 -2.72
N LYS A 1051 11.20 -10.20 -3.44
CA LYS A 1051 11.95 -10.56 -4.65
C LYS A 1051 13.05 -11.61 -4.43
N PHE A 1052 13.44 -11.85 -3.18
CA PHE A 1052 14.29 -12.97 -2.78
C PHE A 1052 13.44 -14.15 -2.28
N ILE A 1053 12.58 -13.88 -1.28
CA ILE A 1053 11.80 -14.90 -0.58
C ILE A 1053 10.97 -15.74 -1.57
N PHE A 1054 10.14 -15.11 -2.40
CA PHE A 1054 9.19 -15.82 -3.24
C PHE A 1054 9.82 -16.40 -4.52
N THR A 1055 10.84 -15.76 -5.08
CA THR A 1055 11.57 -16.29 -6.26
C THR A 1055 12.35 -17.56 -5.90
N ILE A 1056 13.08 -17.56 -4.79
CA ILE A 1056 13.76 -18.76 -4.24
C ILE A 1056 12.74 -19.86 -3.95
N TRP A 1057 11.61 -19.52 -3.31
CA TRP A 1057 10.55 -20.46 -2.98
C TRP A 1057 9.93 -21.10 -4.24
N ALA A 1058 9.60 -20.30 -5.26
CA ALA A 1058 9.04 -20.79 -6.52
C ALA A 1058 10.03 -21.69 -7.28
N LEU A 1059 11.28 -21.27 -7.44
CA LEU A 1059 12.32 -22.03 -8.13
C LEU A 1059 12.59 -23.38 -7.45
N GLY A 1060 12.72 -23.39 -6.12
CA GLY A 1060 12.97 -24.62 -5.35
C GLY A 1060 11.74 -25.53 -5.26
N LYS A 1061 10.52 -24.99 -5.17
CA LYS A 1061 9.27 -25.78 -5.26
C LYS A 1061 9.17 -26.49 -6.60
N TYR A 1062 9.41 -25.77 -7.70
CA TYR A 1062 9.42 -26.34 -9.04
C TYR A 1062 10.44 -27.47 -9.15
N ALA A 1063 11.68 -27.27 -8.67
CA ALA A 1063 12.71 -28.30 -8.68
C ALA A 1063 12.31 -29.55 -7.87
N LYS A 1064 11.62 -29.36 -6.75
CA LYS A 1064 11.14 -30.44 -5.85
C LYS A 1064 9.93 -31.20 -6.41
N ILE A 1065 9.09 -30.55 -7.24
CA ILE A 1065 7.89 -31.16 -7.85
C ILE A 1065 8.21 -31.83 -9.19
N TYR A 1066 9.04 -31.20 -10.03
CA TYR A 1066 9.28 -31.61 -11.41
C TYR A 1066 10.68 -32.19 -11.67
N GLY A 1067 11.55 -32.20 -10.66
CA GLY A 1067 12.91 -32.74 -10.73
C GLY A 1067 13.95 -31.76 -11.30
N GLU A 1068 15.21 -32.19 -11.30
CA GLU A 1068 16.34 -31.46 -11.89
C GLU A 1068 16.36 -31.63 -13.42
N SER A 1069 15.43 -30.97 -14.12
CA SER A 1069 15.64 -30.71 -15.54
C SER A 1069 16.73 -29.66 -15.72
N GLU A 1070 17.42 -29.68 -16.87
CA GLU A 1070 18.06 -28.46 -17.37
C GLU A 1070 16.98 -27.36 -17.52
N ALA A 1071 17.39 -26.09 -17.51
CA ALA A 1071 16.47 -24.97 -17.69
C ALA A 1071 15.63 -25.16 -18.98
N PRO A 1072 14.30 -24.92 -18.95
CA PRO A 1072 13.46 -25.02 -20.14
C PRO A 1072 14.00 -24.15 -21.28
N GLN A 1073 14.29 -24.76 -22.44
CA GLN A 1073 14.88 -24.07 -23.59
C GLN A 1073 13.94 -23.05 -24.22
#